data_AF-A0A8H8SXU0-F1
#
_entry.id   AF-A0A8H8SXU0-F1
#
_cell.length_a   1.000
_cell.length_b   1.000
_cell.length_c   1.000
_cell.angle_alpha   90.00
_cell.angle_beta   90.00
_cell.angle_gamma   90.00
#
_symmetry.space_group_name_H-M   'P 1'
#
loop_
_entity.id
_entity.type
_entity.pdbx_description
1 polymer ?
#
loop_
_entity_poly.entity_id
_entity_poly.type
_entity_poly.pdbx_seq_one_letter_code
_entity_poly.pdbx_strand_id
1 'polypeptide(L)'
;MAQLYDLAFHPAALQTLPEDLVREWPGTYEDEKFRSQSHKSKRKEYQNQQGESQDMRGGVAQQTGRDIHVEYIQDWLDCARAMIQETEKLRWARYFFLSYELRGVKNQECSVHPPPEVPPVTVLNEPTGDDEDVEIEVDQESPRVKAVEGILSHFNTTLFEPGMWFIDIATRITISPNPDDPSECTFADADMHSLLFQHYTGLAFESCEELVSGQGNHYQKDKVAHLNALAGGRLTIPRRLAGDTGITYAQIYTTDKSNTYNIALAQNAQRTSAIRMLESWDQELSTHINGLMSSFENSACNHGVALRIETCVEYESYPTCHLRIPDELLRRCVYVLDRDVFWHWKRCRLASMKSVMCQWMDARRTFTLNRLAVAGTLLIIMEYMMNALVNRPASGGTWDQVHDAACVKEMRGNELVPTRKLGALFLPKIHFEKNKQPRVSRQRVLDQATILYLLGPQGQSLSSIMAFNKIVGVNLQKRPRDEDPRPWESGAQNSSAAPISNKQRLVTIRSTHDTANPLAGPDYAQDQDTYSSEEEEDQAEQESASPFKNMLWDIISNYPIQIMNKAPNRSQARESWCRLGNDELAGVTHDFFTSMENLTRAFESYYLFPADLSKWDATVAHLFPLIQGSTGNLERRQGVSNLGVVVEFCTMQLALPESSRAQMVQDARRYVSAHWAWLPIGTGKNHLWSTGVSNVPKSAQQVGPLKGGPWMIRNPRLIRAGDH
;
A
#
# COMPACT_ATOMS: atom_id res chain seq x y z
N MET A 1 2.92 12.32 31.80
CA MET A 1 3.13 10.94 31.30
C MET A 1 4.54 10.74 30.75
N ALA A 2 5.00 11.50 29.75
CA ALA A 2 6.38 11.36 29.24
C ALA A 2 7.44 11.33 30.34
N GLN A 3 7.48 12.35 31.19
CA GLN A 3 8.38 12.40 32.35
C GLN A 3 8.29 11.15 33.25
N LEU A 4 7.08 10.68 33.57
CA LEU A 4 6.88 9.52 34.45
C LEU A 4 7.43 8.23 33.83
N TYR A 5 7.26 8.05 32.53
CA TYR A 5 7.82 6.91 31.82
C TYR A 5 9.35 7.00 31.72
N ASP A 6 9.85 8.11 31.19
CA ASP A 6 11.26 8.30 30.83
C ASP A 6 12.18 8.43 32.06
N LEU A 7 11.66 8.94 33.19
CA LEU A 7 12.46 9.21 34.39
C LEU A 7 12.19 8.25 35.55
N ALA A 8 11.17 7.39 35.47
CA ALA A 8 10.87 6.43 36.53
C ALA A 8 10.53 5.04 36.00
N PHE A 9 9.44 4.87 35.23
CA PHE A 9 8.97 3.51 34.92
C PHE A 9 9.93 2.68 34.07
N HIS A 10 10.47 3.27 32.99
CA HIS A 10 11.42 2.56 32.13
C HIS A 10 12.79 2.38 32.80
N PRO A 11 13.40 3.40 33.46
CA PRO A 11 14.62 3.19 34.24
C PRO A 11 14.46 2.16 35.37
N ALA A 12 13.33 2.15 36.08
CA ALA A 12 13.05 1.15 37.09
C ALA A 12 12.94 -0.25 36.47
N ALA A 13 12.29 -0.37 35.30
CA ALA A 13 12.19 -1.63 34.58
C ALA A 13 13.58 -2.18 34.22
N LEU A 14 14.47 -1.33 33.67
CA LEU A 14 15.86 -1.70 33.38
C LEU A 14 16.66 -2.18 34.60
N GLN A 15 16.33 -1.69 35.80
CA GLN A 15 17.04 -2.06 37.04
C GLN A 15 16.50 -3.31 37.73
N THR A 16 15.23 -3.68 37.49
CA THR A 16 14.52 -4.66 38.32
C THR A 16 13.91 -5.81 37.54
N LEU A 17 13.67 -5.64 36.24
CA LEU A 17 13.07 -6.69 35.41
C LEU A 17 14.14 -7.40 34.58
N PRO A 18 13.95 -8.70 34.28
CA PRO A 18 14.77 -9.41 33.31
C PRO A 18 14.77 -8.69 31.95
N GLU A 19 15.93 -8.70 31.26
CA GLU A 19 16.09 -8.05 29.96
C GLU A 19 15.02 -8.52 28.95
N ASP A 20 14.64 -9.79 29.01
CA ASP A 20 13.62 -10.39 28.16
C ASP A 20 12.24 -9.74 28.26
N LEU A 21 11.89 -9.14 29.41
CA LEU A 21 10.66 -8.39 29.59
C LEU A 21 10.83 -6.94 29.15
N VAL A 22 12.00 -6.33 29.37
CA VAL A 22 12.25 -4.91 29.09
C VAL A 22 12.52 -4.63 27.61
N ARG A 23 13.08 -5.59 26.87
CA ARG A 23 13.42 -5.45 25.44
C ARG A 23 12.24 -5.10 24.53
N GLU A 24 11.02 -5.37 24.98
CA GLU A 24 9.80 -5.03 24.25
C GLU A 24 9.24 -3.64 24.64
N TRP A 25 9.88 -2.95 25.58
CA TRP A 25 9.49 -1.61 26.03
C TRP A 25 10.18 -0.56 25.18
N PRO A 26 9.47 0.41 24.58
CA PRO A 26 10.13 1.48 23.84
C PRO A 26 11.07 2.28 24.73
N GLY A 27 12.20 2.73 24.17
CA GLY A 27 13.20 3.47 24.95
C GLY A 27 12.68 4.78 25.54
N THR A 28 11.63 5.37 24.94
CA THR A 28 11.00 6.61 25.43
C THR A 28 9.48 6.60 25.30
N TYR A 29 8.80 7.50 26.01
CA TYR A 29 7.35 7.69 25.88
C TYR A 29 6.94 8.20 24.49
N GLU A 30 7.77 9.00 23.82
CA GLU A 30 7.45 9.44 22.46
C GLU A 30 7.56 8.28 21.46
N ASP A 31 8.43 7.30 21.68
CA ASP A 31 8.43 6.06 20.90
C ASP A 31 7.14 5.24 21.15
N GLU A 32 6.70 5.15 22.41
CA GLU A 32 5.42 4.52 22.76
C GLU A 32 4.25 5.20 22.05
N LYS A 33 4.23 6.52 22.06
CA LYS A 33 3.21 7.32 21.40
C LYS A 33 3.29 7.20 19.89
N PHE A 34 4.49 7.14 19.31
CA PHE A 34 4.68 6.92 17.88
C PHE A 34 4.13 5.57 17.46
N ARG A 35 4.53 4.48 18.13
CA ARG A 35 4.02 3.15 17.77
C ARG A 35 2.51 3.06 18.04
N SER A 36 2.00 3.52 19.20
CA SER A 36 0.58 3.43 19.56
C SER A 36 -0.36 4.33 18.75
N GLN A 37 0.16 5.26 17.93
CA GLN A 37 -0.66 6.11 17.07
C GLN A 37 -1.48 5.26 16.08
N SER A 38 -2.77 5.15 16.36
CA SER A 38 -3.76 4.76 15.37
C SER A 38 -4.00 5.97 14.46
N HIS A 39 -3.49 5.92 13.23
CA HIS A 39 -3.79 6.95 12.24
C HIS A 39 -5.31 7.04 12.06
N LYS A 40 -5.94 8.11 12.55
CA LYS A 40 -7.39 8.35 12.42
C LYS A 40 -7.88 8.25 10.96
N SER A 41 -7.01 8.45 9.96
CA SER A 41 -7.30 8.24 8.54
C SER A 41 -7.46 6.77 8.14
N LYS A 42 -6.64 5.86 8.68
CA LYS A 42 -6.74 4.40 8.41
C LYS A 42 -8.10 3.84 8.83
N ARG A 43 -8.68 4.36 9.92
CA ARG A 43 -9.97 3.91 10.45
C ARG A 43 -11.13 4.23 9.49
N LYS A 44 -11.13 5.40 8.83
CA LYS A 44 -12.12 5.75 7.80
C LYS A 44 -11.96 4.95 6.50
N GLU A 45 -10.72 4.66 6.11
CA GLU A 45 -10.41 3.93 4.87
C GLU A 45 -10.82 2.45 4.96
N TYR A 46 -10.57 1.80 6.10
CA TYR A 46 -10.99 0.40 6.35
C TYR A 46 -12.47 0.26 6.77
N GLN A 47 -13.04 1.20 7.54
CA GLN A 47 -14.48 1.14 7.90
C GLN A 47 -15.40 1.24 6.67
N ASN A 48 -14.97 1.94 5.62
CA ASN A 48 -15.70 1.96 4.36
C ASN A 48 -15.67 0.62 3.60
N GLN A 49 -14.78 -0.32 3.96
CA GLN A 49 -14.66 -1.63 3.29
C GLN A 49 -15.39 -2.77 4.01
N GLN A 50 -15.69 -2.66 5.32
CA GLN A 50 -16.26 -3.78 6.09
C GLN A 50 -17.62 -3.52 6.75
N GLY A 51 -18.22 -2.34 6.65
CA GLY A 51 -19.63 -2.15 7.03
C GLY A 51 -19.99 -2.38 8.50
N GLU A 52 -19.02 -2.61 9.39
CA GLU A 52 -19.27 -2.83 10.81
C GLU A 52 -18.96 -1.57 11.64
N SER A 53 -20.01 -1.05 12.29
CA SER A 53 -19.91 0.05 13.26
C SER A 53 -19.39 -0.48 14.61
N GLN A 54 -18.08 -0.71 14.72
CA GLN A 54 -17.48 -0.89 16.04
C GLN A 54 -17.30 0.45 16.75
N ASP A 55 -17.79 0.50 17.99
CA ASP A 55 -17.83 1.66 18.86
C ASP A 55 -16.50 2.42 18.95
N MET A 56 -16.62 3.73 18.77
CA MET A 56 -15.53 4.69 18.84
C MET A 56 -15.03 4.87 20.28
N ARG A 57 -14.14 3.97 20.73
CA ARG A 57 -13.19 4.34 21.80
C ARG A 57 -12.08 5.17 21.17
N GLY A 58 -12.11 6.47 21.45
CA GLY A 58 -11.21 7.47 20.91
C GLY A 58 -9.82 7.44 21.55
N GLY A 59 -8.80 7.74 20.76
CA GLY A 59 -7.78 8.77 21.02
C GLY A 59 -6.89 8.72 22.26
N VAL A 60 -7.06 7.78 23.18
CA VAL A 60 -6.12 7.58 24.27
C VAL A 60 -4.95 6.80 23.67
N ALA A 61 -3.73 7.31 23.83
CA ALA A 61 -2.52 6.52 23.55
C ALA A 61 -2.71 5.18 24.25
N GLN A 62 -3.01 4.13 23.49
CA GLN A 62 -3.12 2.81 24.05
C GLN A 62 -1.69 2.43 24.34
N GLN A 63 -1.25 2.71 25.57
CA GLN A 63 -0.07 2.09 26.12
C GLN A 63 -0.33 0.60 25.96
N THR A 64 0.39 -0.09 25.06
CA THR A 64 0.14 -1.53 24.96
C THR A 64 0.45 -2.11 26.33
N GLY A 65 -0.27 -3.15 26.75
CA GLY A 65 0.07 -3.84 27.99
C GLY A 65 1.56 -4.20 27.97
N ARG A 66 2.21 -4.10 29.13
CA ARG A 66 3.52 -4.69 29.35
C ARG A 66 3.31 -5.82 30.31
N ASP A 67 3.80 -6.99 29.91
CA ASP A 67 3.78 -8.14 30.78
C ASP A 67 4.88 -7.92 31.82
N ILE A 68 4.48 -7.87 33.08
CA ILE A 68 5.36 -7.84 34.25
C ILE A 68 4.94 -9.03 35.07
N HIS A 69 5.85 -9.96 35.27
CA HIS A 69 5.54 -11.13 36.09
C HIS A 69 5.34 -10.72 37.55
N VAL A 70 4.54 -11.50 38.25
CA VAL A 70 4.08 -11.16 39.61
C VAL A 70 5.25 -11.10 40.60
N GLU A 71 6.30 -11.90 40.42
CA GLU A 71 7.47 -11.88 41.28
C GLU A 71 8.27 -10.58 41.20
N TYR A 72 8.29 -9.90 40.05
CA TYR A 72 9.06 -8.68 39.85
C TYR A 72 8.26 -7.40 40.13
N ILE A 73 6.94 -7.49 40.26
CA ILE A 73 6.07 -6.31 40.31
C ILE A 73 6.39 -5.40 41.49
N GLN A 74 6.69 -5.98 42.66
CA GLN A 74 6.93 -5.21 43.88
C GLN A 74 8.26 -4.47 43.81
N ASP A 75 9.33 -5.16 43.41
CA ASP A 75 10.67 -4.57 43.27
C ASP A 75 10.67 -3.44 42.23
N TRP A 76 10.03 -3.67 41.09
CA TRP A 76 9.86 -2.65 40.06
C TRP A 76 9.09 -1.43 40.57
N LEU A 77 7.98 -1.64 41.30
CA LEU A 77 7.19 -0.55 41.86
C LEU A 77 7.94 0.23 42.93
N ASP A 78 8.70 -0.44 43.79
CA ASP A 78 9.48 0.22 44.84
C ASP A 78 10.63 1.05 44.25
N CYS A 79 11.31 0.52 43.23
CA CYS A 79 12.30 1.26 42.47
C CYS A 79 11.68 2.49 41.77
N ALA A 80 10.54 2.32 41.10
CA ALA A 80 9.82 3.43 40.46
C ALA A 80 9.36 4.49 41.48
N ARG A 81 8.87 4.07 42.65
CA ARG A 81 8.48 4.97 43.75
C ARG A 81 9.68 5.77 44.27
N ALA A 82 10.83 5.12 44.47
CA ALA A 82 12.06 5.80 44.88
C ALA A 82 12.45 6.89 43.86
N MET A 83 12.47 6.55 42.57
CA MET A 83 12.75 7.50 41.49
C MET A 83 11.76 8.68 41.47
N ILE A 84 10.46 8.44 41.71
CA ILE A 84 9.43 9.48 41.79
C ILE A 84 9.62 10.39 43.02
N GLN A 85 10.09 9.85 44.15
CA GLN A 85 10.37 10.64 45.35
C GLN A 85 11.62 11.52 45.15
N GLU A 86 12.67 10.96 44.58
CA GLU A 86 13.98 11.62 44.44
C GLU A 86 14.01 12.64 43.28
N THR A 87 13.27 12.39 42.21
CA THR A 87 13.27 13.26 41.03
C THR A 87 12.30 14.42 41.18
N GLU A 88 12.79 15.65 41.36
CA GLU A 88 11.93 16.84 41.55
C GLU A 88 10.90 17.03 40.41
N LYS A 89 11.29 16.71 39.16
CA LYS A 89 10.40 16.76 37.98
C LYS A 89 9.20 15.81 38.09
N LEU A 90 9.25 14.80 38.97
CA LEU A 90 8.20 13.80 39.19
C LEU A 90 7.39 14.04 40.47
N ARG A 91 7.59 15.15 41.18
CA ARG A 91 6.87 15.46 42.43
C ARG A 91 5.34 15.39 42.29
N TRP A 92 4.82 15.73 41.10
CA TRP A 92 3.39 15.66 40.77
C TRP A 92 2.83 14.21 40.78
N ALA A 93 3.68 13.20 40.61
CA ALA A 93 3.27 11.80 40.52
C ALA A 93 3.28 11.06 41.89
N ARG A 94 3.77 11.68 42.97
CA ARG A 94 3.94 11.04 44.30
C ARG A 94 2.67 10.47 44.93
N TYR A 95 1.51 10.94 44.50
CA TYR A 95 0.19 10.53 45.03
C TYR A 95 -0.70 9.88 43.96
N PHE A 96 -0.10 9.44 42.86
CA PHE A 96 -0.85 8.72 41.83
C PHE A 96 -1.15 7.30 42.30
N PHE A 97 -2.36 6.83 42.03
CA PHE A 97 -2.73 5.44 42.22
C PHE A 97 -2.50 4.72 40.89
N LEU A 98 -1.67 3.67 40.91
CA LEU A 98 -1.49 2.79 39.77
C LEU A 98 -2.55 1.69 39.84
N SER A 99 -3.38 1.58 38.81
CA SER A 99 -4.26 0.44 38.60
C SER A 99 -3.63 -0.45 37.54
N TYR A 100 -3.52 -1.75 37.83
CA TYR A 100 -3.08 -2.75 36.88
C TYR A 100 -4.23 -3.74 36.62
N GLU A 101 -4.26 -4.25 35.39
CA GLU A 101 -5.21 -5.26 34.95
C GLU A 101 -4.41 -6.54 34.68
N LEU A 102 -4.77 -7.64 35.34
CA LEU A 102 -4.21 -8.95 35.02
C LEU A 102 -4.72 -9.38 33.64
N ARG A 103 -3.82 -9.43 32.66
CA ARG A 103 -4.06 -9.93 31.31
C ARG A 103 -3.09 -11.06 31.01
N GLY A 104 -3.46 -11.96 30.09
CA GLY A 104 -2.50 -12.90 29.52
C GLY A 104 -2.03 -14.01 30.47
N VAL A 105 -2.94 -14.74 31.12
CA VAL A 105 -2.64 -16.03 31.81
C VAL A 105 -2.09 -17.14 30.87
N LYS A 106 -1.65 -16.80 29.65
CA LYS A 106 -0.99 -17.70 28.69
C LYS A 106 0.55 -17.67 28.80
N ASN A 107 1.14 -16.52 29.19
CA ASN A 107 2.58 -16.38 29.40
C ASN A 107 2.88 -16.46 30.90
N GLN A 108 2.53 -17.59 31.53
CA GLN A 108 2.83 -17.80 32.94
C GLN A 108 4.32 -18.13 33.09
N GLU A 109 4.93 -17.81 34.22
CA GLU A 109 6.31 -18.26 34.53
C GLU A 109 6.42 -19.79 34.38
N CYS A 110 5.37 -20.53 34.76
CA CYS A 110 5.32 -21.98 34.57
C CYS A 110 5.38 -22.41 33.10
N SER A 111 5.15 -21.52 32.12
CA SER A 111 5.31 -21.84 30.69
C SER A 111 6.74 -21.73 30.18
N VAL A 112 7.65 -21.15 30.97
CA VAL A 112 9.05 -20.93 30.59
C VAL A 112 9.91 -22.04 31.17
N HIS A 113 10.76 -22.63 30.33
CA HIS A 113 11.70 -23.65 30.75
C HIS A 113 12.96 -23.62 29.86
N PRO A 114 14.13 -24.08 30.35
CA PRO A 114 15.29 -24.27 29.49
C PRO A 114 14.99 -25.34 28.42
N PRO A 115 15.54 -25.23 27.21
CA PRO A 115 15.43 -26.30 26.22
C PRO A 115 16.18 -27.55 26.72
N PRO A 116 15.58 -28.75 26.71
CA PRO A 116 16.24 -29.98 27.12
C PRO A 116 17.45 -30.30 26.25
N GLU A 117 18.52 -30.83 26.83
CA GLU A 117 19.70 -31.29 26.07
C GLU A 117 19.43 -32.58 25.29
N VAL A 118 18.59 -33.44 25.87
CA VAL A 118 18.09 -34.68 25.28
C VAL A 118 16.57 -34.72 25.43
N PRO A 119 15.85 -35.45 24.56
CA PRO A 119 14.42 -35.68 24.75
C PRO A 119 14.12 -36.20 26.16
N PRO A 120 13.15 -35.64 26.90
CA PRO A 120 12.77 -36.10 28.24
C PRO A 120 11.87 -37.33 28.12
N VAL A 121 12.36 -38.35 27.42
CA VAL A 121 11.68 -39.61 27.20
C VAL A 121 12.64 -40.78 27.34
N THR A 122 12.14 -41.89 27.89
CA THR A 122 12.88 -43.15 28.01
C THR A 122 12.21 -44.19 27.14
N VAL A 123 12.97 -44.87 26.30
CA VAL A 123 12.48 -46.00 25.51
C VAL A 123 12.48 -47.23 26.41
N LEU A 124 11.29 -47.78 26.69
CA LEU A 124 11.14 -48.91 27.62
C LEU A 124 11.49 -50.25 26.97
N ASN A 125 11.23 -50.40 25.67
CA ASN A 125 11.51 -51.62 24.92
C ASN A 125 12.27 -51.28 23.63
N GLU A 126 13.43 -51.92 23.43
CA GLU A 126 14.09 -51.90 22.12
C GLU A 126 13.25 -52.71 21.12
N PRO A 127 13.06 -52.23 19.88
CA PRO A 127 12.23 -52.93 18.90
C PRO A 127 12.85 -54.28 18.56
N THR A 128 12.37 -55.37 19.17
CA THR A 128 12.79 -56.74 18.84
C THR A 128 11.91 -57.27 17.72
N GLY A 129 12.31 -56.95 16.50
CA GLY A 129 12.07 -57.73 15.28
C GLY A 129 10.66 -57.84 14.71
N ASP A 130 9.62 -57.85 15.53
CA ASP A 130 8.23 -58.08 15.09
C ASP A 130 7.16 -57.23 15.83
N ASP A 131 7.49 -56.61 16.97
CA ASP A 131 6.62 -55.64 17.67
C ASP A 131 7.07 -54.20 17.31
N GLU A 132 6.25 -53.49 16.52
CA GLU A 132 6.55 -52.14 16.01
C GLU A 132 6.27 -51.01 17.04
N ASP A 133 5.61 -51.33 18.15
CA ASP A 133 5.20 -50.34 19.14
C ASP A 133 6.32 -50.06 20.15
N VAL A 134 7.14 -49.05 19.85
CA VAL A 134 8.12 -48.50 20.80
C VAL A 134 7.37 -47.82 21.94
N GLU A 135 7.41 -48.43 23.13
CA GLU A 135 6.81 -47.84 24.33
C GLU A 135 7.74 -46.75 24.88
N ILE A 136 7.22 -45.52 24.94
CA ILE A 136 7.96 -44.32 25.35
C ILE A 136 7.38 -43.82 26.69
N GLU A 137 8.22 -43.71 27.71
CA GLU A 137 7.87 -43.10 28.99
C GLU A 137 8.39 -41.66 29.04
N VAL A 138 7.50 -40.69 29.31
CA VAL A 138 7.86 -39.27 29.42
C VAL A 138 8.35 -38.97 30.85
N ASP A 139 9.52 -38.34 30.98
CA ASP A 139 10.09 -37.89 32.25
C ASP A 139 9.26 -36.73 32.83
N GLN A 140 8.40 -37.06 33.78
CA GLN A 140 7.51 -36.12 34.49
C GLN A 140 8.26 -35.08 35.30
N GLU A 141 9.52 -35.33 35.65
CA GLU A 141 10.32 -34.38 36.42
C GLU A 141 10.98 -33.30 35.55
N SER A 142 11.00 -33.50 34.23
CA SER A 142 11.57 -32.57 33.26
C SER A 142 10.93 -31.18 33.36
N PRO A 143 11.72 -30.09 33.39
CA PRO A 143 11.19 -28.72 33.41
C PRO A 143 10.21 -28.43 32.25
N ARG A 144 10.45 -29.03 31.08
CA ARG A 144 9.55 -28.90 29.92
C ARG A 144 8.18 -29.52 30.19
N VAL A 145 8.16 -30.75 30.71
CA VAL A 145 6.92 -31.51 30.93
C VAL A 145 6.09 -30.80 31.99
N LYS A 146 6.70 -30.44 33.12
CA LYS A 146 6.07 -29.61 34.16
C LYS A 146 5.48 -28.31 33.63
N ALA A 147 6.18 -27.67 32.69
CA ALA A 147 5.70 -26.43 32.09
C ALA A 147 4.45 -26.64 31.24
N VAL A 148 4.47 -27.63 30.35
CA VAL A 148 3.32 -27.98 29.50
C VAL A 148 2.13 -28.45 30.34
N GLU A 149 2.36 -29.31 31.34
CA GLU A 149 1.32 -29.76 32.27
C GLU A 149 0.76 -28.60 33.11
N GLY A 150 1.60 -27.66 33.52
CA GLY A 150 1.16 -26.45 34.23
C GLY A 150 0.18 -25.63 33.40
N ILE A 151 0.51 -25.37 32.12
CA ILE A 151 -0.37 -24.67 31.18
C ILE A 151 -1.67 -25.45 30.94
N LEU A 152 -1.57 -26.78 30.83
CA LEU A 152 -2.70 -27.66 30.52
C LEU A 152 -3.42 -28.21 31.76
N SER A 153 -3.12 -27.72 32.96
CA SER A 153 -3.63 -28.24 34.24
C SER A 153 -5.16 -28.24 34.37
N HIS A 154 -5.87 -27.48 33.55
CA HIS A 154 -7.33 -27.45 33.48
C HIS A 154 -7.94 -28.36 32.41
N PHE A 155 -7.11 -29.04 31.62
CA PHE A 155 -7.52 -29.97 30.57
C PHE A 155 -7.29 -31.41 31.03
N ASN A 156 -8.17 -32.31 30.61
CA ASN A 156 -7.89 -33.73 30.70
C ASN A 156 -7.13 -34.16 29.43
N THR A 157 -5.80 -34.07 29.46
CA THR A 157 -4.93 -34.36 28.31
C THR A 157 -5.00 -35.82 27.86
N THR A 158 -5.46 -36.75 28.71
CA THR A 158 -5.68 -38.16 28.32
C THR A 158 -6.80 -38.35 27.28
N LEU A 159 -7.63 -37.32 27.07
CA LEU A 159 -8.69 -37.32 26.06
C LEU A 159 -8.27 -36.63 24.76
N PHE A 160 -7.01 -36.19 24.65
CA PHE A 160 -6.53 -35.56 23.43
C PHE A 160 -6.36 -36.63 22.35
N GLU A 161 -7.03 -36.43 21.21
CA GLU A 161 -6.89 -37.31 20.06
C GLU A 161 -5.61 -36.97 19.27
N PRO A 162 -4.86 -37.98 18.77
CA PRO A 162 -3.69 -37.77 17.93
C PRO A 162 -3.99 -36.89 16.72
N GLY A 163 -3.08 -35.95 16.40
CA GLY A 163 -3.21 -35.03 15.28
C GLY A 163 -4.33 -33.97 15.38
N MET A 164 -5.03 -33.88 16.52
CA MET A 164 -6.11 -32.90 16.74
C MET A 164 -5.71 -31.76 17.69
N TRP A 165 -4.66 -31.96 18.48
CA TRP A 165 -4.17 -30.99 19.47
C TRP A 165 -2.74 -30.59 19.17
N PHE A 166 -2.50 -29.28 19.18
CA PHE A 166 -1.20 -28.70 18.84
C PHE A 166 -0.78 -27.68 19.91
N ILE A 167 0.51 -27.60 20.14
CA ILE A 167 1.16 -26.62 21.01
C ILE A 167 2.18 -25.84 20.17
N ASP A 168 2.18 -24.52 20.33
CA ASP A 168 3.24 -23.68 19.81
C ASP A 168 4.39 -23.63 20.83
N ILE A 169 5.56 -24.15 20.46
CA ILE A 169 6.77 -24.06 21.27
C ILE A 169 7.70 -23.05 20.61
N ALA A 170 8.29 -22.15 21.40
CA ALA A 170 9.26 -21.19 20.91
C ALA A 170 10.57 -21.25 21.71
N THR A 171 11.70 -21.26 20.99
CA THR A 171 13.03 -21.07 21.54
C THR A 171 13.52 -19.68 21.19
N ARG A 172 13.94 -18.93 22.21
CA ARG A 172 14.56 -17.61 22.07
C ARG A 172 16.07 -17.75 22.23
N ILE A 173 16.81 -17.10 21.35
CA ILE A 173 18.27 -17.04 21.36
C ILE A 173 18.64 -15.58 21.62
N THR A 174 19.37 -15.38 22.71
CA THR A 174 19.95 -14.09 23.10
C THR A 174 21.43 -14.31 23.36
N ILE A 175 22.25 -13.34 22.97
CA ILE A 175 23.70 -13.38 23.18
C ILE A 175 24.06 -12.07 23.83
N SER A 176 24.56 -12.13 25.07
CA SER A 176 25.11 -10.96 25.75
C SER A 176 26.57 -11.21 26.11
N PRO A 177 27.50 -10.30 25.74
CA PRO A 177 28.89 -10.37 26.16
C PRO A 177 29.04 -10.12 27.67
N ASN A 178 28.07 -9.46 28.30
CA ASN A 178 28.03 -9.15 29.72
C ASN A 178 26.60 -9.33 30.26
N PRO A 179 26.36 -10.17 31.29
CA PRO A 179 25.04 -10.32 31.91
C PRO A 179 24.37 -9.01 32.34
N ASP A 180 25.17 -7.97 32.63
CA ASP A 180 24.69 -6.66 33.08
C ASP A 180 24.44 -5.65 31.94
N ASP A 181 24.80 -5.96 30.68
CA ASP A 181 24.54 -5.12 29.50
C ASP A 181 23.40 -5.73 28.67
N PRO A 182 22.46 -4.94 28.14
CA PRO A 182 21.51 -5.43 27.16
C PRO A 182 22.21 -6.19 26.03
N SER A 183 21.64 -7.34 25.69
CA SER A 183 22.16 -8.26 24.70
C SER A 183 22.37 -7.61 23.33
N GLU A 184 23.18 -8.29 22.53
CA GLU A 184 23.43 -7.91 21.15
C GLU A 184 22.25 -8.22 20.24
N CYS A 185 22.32 -7.77 19.00
CA CYS A 185 21.34 -8.13 17.99
C CYS A 185 21.69 -9.48 17.35
N THR A 186 20.82 -10.47 17.56
CA THR A 186 20.96 -11.83 17.05
C THR A 186 20.01 -12.07 15.88
N PHE A 187 20.53 -12.65 14.79
CA PHE A 187 19.80 -12.91 13.56
C PHE A 187 20.13 -14.29 13.01
N ALA A 188 19.18 -14.93 12.34
CA ALA A 188 19.48 -16.14 11.58
C ALA A 188 20.17 -15.78 10.25
N ASP A 189 21.17 -16.58 9.89
CA ASP A 189 21.69 -16.64 8.54
C ASP A 189 20.67 -17.36 7.65
N ALA A 190 20.13 -16.61 6.70
CA ALA A 190 19.10 -17.07 5.80
C ALA A 190 19.56 -18.19 4.87
N ASP A 191 20.87 -18.30 4.60
CA ASP A 191 21.44 -19.37 3.78
C ASP A 191 21.59 -20.66 4.60
N MET A 192 21.49 -20.58 5.93
CA MET A 192 21.55 -21.71 6.87
C MET A 192 20.18 -22.10 7.44
N HIS A 193 19.09 -21.55 6.91
CA HIS A 193 17.74 -21.86 7.40
C HIS A 193 17.38 -23.34 7.29
N SER A 194 17.87 -24.07 6.28
CA SER A 194 17.64 -25.52 6.17
C SER A 194 18.24 -26.29 7.35
N LEU A 195 19.42 -25.88 7.85
CA LEU A 195 20.04 -26.48 9.04
C LEU A 195 19.26 -26.16 10.32
N LEU A 196 18.80 -24.92 10.47
CA LEU A 196 17.94 -24.55 11.59
C LEU A 196 16.63 -25.35 11.55
N PHE A 197 15.96 -25.42 10.40
CA PHE A 197 14.74 -26.20 10.28
C PHE A 197 14.98 -27.69 10.51
N GLN A 198 16.07 -28.28 10.02
CA GLN A 198 16.44 -29.65 10.37
C GLN A 198 16.50 -29.86 11.88
N HIS A 199 17.19 -28.99 12.62
CA HIS A 199 17.28 -29.08 14.08
C HIS A 199 15.92 -29.01 14.76
N TYR A 200 15.08 -28.06 14.36
CA TYR A 200 13.79 -27.83 15.04
C TYR A 200 12.69 -28.79 14.60
N THR A 201 12.76 -29.31 13.37
CA THR A 201 11.73 -30.15 12.79
C THR A 201 12.06 -31.64 12.84
N GLY A 202 13.33 -32.02 12.99
CA GLY A 202 13.79 -33.41 12.89
C GLY A 202 13.79 -33.98 11.46
N LEU A 203 13.36 -33.21 10.45
CA LEU A 203 13.38 -33.64 9.05
C LEU A 203 14.83 -33.79 8.54
N ALA A 204 15.02 -34.71 7.58
CA ALA A 204 16.29 -34.85 6.88
C ALA A 204 16.72 -33.52 6.23
N PHE A 205 18.04 -33.28 6.19
CA PHE A 205 18.60 -32.02 5.68
C PHE A 205 18.17 -31.75 4.23
N GLU A 206 18.19 -32.80 3.39
CA GLU A 206 17.82 -32.74 1.97
C GLU A 206 16.36 -32.29 1.80
N SER A 207 15.46 -32.77 2.66
CA SER A 207 14.06 -32.36 2.67
C SER A 207 13.92 -30.88 3.07
N CYS A 208 14.65 -30.44 4.08
CA CYS A 208 14.67 -29.03 4.48
C CYS A 208 15.26 -28.13 3.40
N GLU A 209 16.33 -28.57 2.72
CA GLU A 209 16.93 -27.86 1.60
C GLU A 209 15.95 -27.76 0.42
N GLU A 210 15.26 -28.85 0.06
CA GLU A 210 14.23 -28.84 -0.99
C GLU A 210 13.09 -27.88 -0.63
N LEU A 211 12.60 -27.90 0.61
CA LEU A 211 11.51 -27.03 1.04
C LEU A 211 11.92 -25.55 1.06
N VAL A 212 13.16 -25.23 1.46
CA VAL A 212 13.67 -23.86 1.53
C VAL A 212 14.05 -23.30 0.15
N SER A 213 14.60 -24.14 -0.74
CA SER A 213 15.05 -23.74 -2.08
C SER A 213 13.98 -23.87 -3.16
N GLY A 214 12.95 -24.71 -2.93
CA GLY A 214 11.95 -25.07 -3.91
C GLY A 214 11.01 -23.93 -4.31
N GLN A 215 10.43 -24.03 -5.51
CA GLN A 215 9.45 -23.05 -6.02
C GLN A 215 8.04 -23.18 -5.40
N GLY A 216 7.89 -23.99 -4.34
CA GLY A 216 6.62 -24.17 -3.64
C GLY A 216 6.30 -23.02 -2.69
N ASN A 217 5.02 -22.87 -2.34
CA ASN A 217 4.57 -21.91 -1.31
C ASN A 217 4.85 -22.40 0.13
N HIS A 218 5.77 -23.34 0.31
CA HIS A 218 6.08 -23.95 1.61
C HIS A 218 7.00 -23.06 2.44
N TYR A 219 7.97 -22.40 1.80
CA TYR A 219 8.92 -21.53 2.48
C TYR A 219 8.76 -20.08 2.07
N GLN A 220 8.87 -19.19 3.05
CA GLN A 220 8.74 -17.76 2.84
C GLN A 220 9.81 -17.00 3.63
N LYS A 221 10.73 -16.36 2.91
CA LYS A 221 11.84 -15.59 3.50
C LYS A 221 11.39 -14.20 3.95
N ASP A 222 11.55 -13.91 5.24
CA ASP A 222 11.19 -12.63 5.87
C ASP A 222 12.46 -11.79 6.12
N LYS A 223 12.91 -11.06 5.08
CA LYS A 223 14.15 -10.25 5.13
C LYS A 223 14.10 -9.18 6.21
N VAL A 224 15.14 -9.11 7.05
CA VAL A 224 15.27 -8.09 8.09
C VAL A 224 15.86 -6.82 7.48
N ALA A 225 15.08 -5.75 7.45
CA ALA A 225 15.51 -4.42 7.03
C ALA A 225 16.19 -4.38 5.64
N HIS A 226 15.83 -5.27 4.71
CA HIS A 226 16.47 -5.48 3.39
C HIS A 226 17.89 -6.07 3.39
N LEU A 227 18.36 -6.62 4.51
CA LEU A 227 19.57 -7.46 4.53
C LEU A 227 19.18 -8.85 4.02
N ASN A 228 19.85 -9.36 2.98
CA ASN A 228 19.45 -10.63 2.36
C ASN A 228 19.92 -11.84 3.17
N ALA A 229 21.10 -11.74 3.78
CA ALA A 229 21.67 -12.78 4.63
C ALA A 229 20.99 -12.82 6.00
N LEU A 230 20.47 -11.69 6.49
CA LEU A 230 19.73 -11.63 7.76
C LEU A 230 18.23 -11.71 7.48
N ALA A 231 17.63 -12.87 7.68
CA ALA A 231 16.21 -13.05 7.48
C ALA A 231 15.60 -13.94 8.55
N GLY A 232 14.33 -13.70 8.84
CA GLY A 232 13.46 -14.74 9.35
C GLY A 232 12.94 -15.61 8.19
N GLY A 233 12.13 -16.60 8.53
CA GLY A 233 11.56 -17.52 7.57
C GLY A 233 10.32 -18.20 8.11
N ARG A 234 9.39 -18.56 7.24
CA ARG A 234 8.22 -19.38 7.58
C ARG A 234 8.28 -20.63 6.74
N LEU A 235 8.11 -21.78 7.36
CA LEU A 235 8.10 -23.08 6.73
C LEU A 235 6.78 -23.77 7.08
N THR A 236 5.99 -24.07 6.07
CA THR A 236 4.80 -24.91 6.18
C THR A 236 5.17 -26.31 5.73
N ILE A 237 5.11 -27.26 6.65
CA ILE A 237 5.53 -28.64 6.41
C ILE A 237 4.38 -29.40 5.73
N PRO A 238 4.58 -30.00 4.56
CA PRO A 238 3.56 -30.82 3.92
C PRO A 238 3.09 -31.95 4.84
N ARG A 239 1.78 -32.24 4.86
CA ARG A 239 1.18 -33.27 5.74
C ARG A 239 1.89 -34.63 5.69
N ARG A 240 2.40 -35.02 4.51
CA ARG A 240 3.15 -36.27 4.31
C ARG A 240 4.46 -36.34 5.10
N LEU A 241 5.08 -35.20 5.40
CA LEU A 241 6.32 -35.07 6.17
C LEU A 241 6.05 -34.74 7.64
N ALA A 242 4.92 -34.05 7.90
CA ALA A 242 4.52 -33.70 9.26
C ALA A 242 4.21 -34.94 10.12
N GLY A 243 3.67 -36.01 9.51
CA GLY A 243 3.35 -37.25 10.24
C GLY A 243 4.56 -37.92 10.90
N ASP A 244 5.77 -37.69 10.39
CA ASP A 244 6.99 -38.30 10.93
C ASP A 244 7.54 -37.53 12.15
N THR A 245 7.13 -36.28 12.34
CA THR A 245 7.73 -35.35 13.32
C THR A 245 6.73 -34.69 14.25
N GLY A 246 5.44 -34.74 13.92
CA GLY A 246 4.36 -34.01 14.57
C GLY A 246 4.40 -32.49 14.30
N ILE A 247 5.28 -31.99 13.43
CA ILE A 247 5.45 -30.54 13.23
C ILE A 247 4.79 -30.13 11.92
N THR A 248 3.86 -29.18 12.00
CA THR A 248 3.10 -28.70 10.83
C THR A 248 3.61 -27.35 10.31
N TYR A 249 4.23 -26.57 11.19
CA TYR A 249 4.68 -25.22 10.90
C TYR A 249 5.93 -24.87 11.71
N ALA A 250 6.87 -24.15 11.10
CA ALA A 250 8.03 -23.59 11.75
C ALA A 250 8.25 -22.13 11.31
N GLN A 251 8.63 -21.26 12.24
CA GLN A 251 8.88 -19.86 11.96
C GLN A 251 10.11 -19.34 12.70
N ILE A 252 11.00 -18.70 11.96
CA ILE A 252 12.15 -17.95 12.45
C ILE A 252 11.82 -16.47 12.33
N TYR A 253 11.92 -15.71 13.42
CA TYR A 253 11.65 -14.27 13.42
C TYR A 253 12.42 -13.52 14.51
N THR A 254 12.45 -12.20 14.41
CA THR A 254 13.19 -11.31 15.30
C THR A 254 12.27 -10.45 16.15
N THR A 255 12.75 -10.03 17.33
CA THR A 255 12.00 -9.15 18.24
C THR A 255 12.13 -7.65 17.93
N ASP A 256 12.91 -7.26 16.91
CA ASP A 256 13.13 -5.84 16.55
C ASP A 256 11.83 -5.08 16.22
N LYS A 257 10.79 -5.83 15.83
CA LYS A 257 9.45 -5.32 15.52
C LYS A 257 8.73 -4.72 16.73
N SER A 258 8.97 -5.21 17.95
CA SER A 258 8.26 -4.77 19.16
C SER A 258 8.36 -3.25 19.41
N ASN A 259 9.47 -2.65 18.98
CA ASN A 259 9.75 -1.21 19.14
C ASN A 259 8.99 -0.32 18.15
N THR A 260 8.49 -0.88 17.04
CA THR A 260 7.83 -0.10 15.97
C THR A 260 6.43 -0.59 15.64
N TYR A 261 5.99 -1.69 16.26
CA TYR A 261 4.70 -2.31 16.01
C TYR A 261 3.62 -1.75 16.93
N ASN A 262 2.44 -1.64 16.35
CA ASN A 262 1.16 -1.39 16.98
C ASN A 262 0.23 -2.56 16.71
N ILE A 263 0.10 -3.44 17.69
CA ILE A 263 -0.79 -4.62 17.65
C ILE A 263 -2.27 -4.27 17.41
N ALA A 264 -2.67 -3.00 17.55
CA ALA A 264 -4.02 -2.54 17.25
C ALA A 264 -4.25 -2.25 15.76
N LEU A 265 -3.19 -2.26 14.94
CA LEU A 265 -3.30 -2.10 13.48
C LEU A 265 -3.49 -3.46 12.81
N ALA A 266 -4.29 -3.53 11.74
CA ALA A 266 -4.56 -4.77 11.01
C ALA A 266 -3.29 -5.50 10.49
N GLN A 267 -2.20 -4.77 10.24
CA GLN A 267 -0.92 -5.33 9.81
C GLN A 267 0.18 -5.19 10.87
N ASN A 268 -0.21 -4.85 12.10
CA ASN A 268 0.62 -4.60 13.27
C ASN A 268 1.70 -3.50 13.12
N ALA A 269 2.05 -3.04 11.93
CA ALA A 269 3.17 -2.13 11.74
C ALA A 269 2.76 -0.76 11.22
N GLN A 270 3.55 0.25 11.60
CA GLN A 270 3.47 1.55 10.97
C GLN A 270 4.00 1.46 9.54
N ARG A 271 3.24 2.07 8.61
CA ARG A 271 3.54 2.08 7.17
C ARG A 271 3.15 3.43 6.60
N THR A 272 3.98 3.95 5.70
CA THR A 272 3.62 5.02 4.79
C THR A 272 3.19 4.45 3.44
N SER A 273 2.77 5.32 2.51
CA SER A 273 2.42 4.96 1.14
C SER A 273 2.78 6.13 0.22
N ALA A 274 3.11 5.86 -1.04
CA ALA A 274 3.42 6.90 -2.01
C ALA A 274 2.34 8.02 -2.04
N ILE A 275 1.06 7.64 -1.98
CA ILE A 275 -0.05 8.61 -1.96
C ILE A 275 -0.04 9.53 -0.74
N ARG A 276 0.24 8.99 0.46
CA ARG A 276 0.32 9.78 1.70
C ARG A 276 1.50 10.74 1.66
N MET A 277 2.64 10.26 1.17
CA MET A 277 3.81 11.12 0.98
C MET A 277 3.46 12.29 0.07
N LEU A 278 2.74 12.05 -1.04
CA LEU A 278 2.31 13.12 -1.96
C LEU A 278 1.32 14.12 -1.35
N GLU A 279 0.33 13.61 -0.62
CA GLU A 279 -0.78 14.40 -0.07
C GLU A 279 -0.42 15.15 1.22
N SER A 280 0.54 14.64 2.00
CA SER A 280 0.83 15.15 3.34
C SER A 280 2.29 14.96 3.75
N TRP A 281 3.23 15.35 2.87
CA TRP A 281 4.66 15.18 3.09
C TRP A 281 5.17 15.65 4.45
N ASP A 282 4.88 16.89 4.84
CA ASP A 282 5.40 17.47 6.08
C ASP A 282 4.90 16.69 7.31
N GLN A 283 3.67 16.16 7.23
CA GLN A 283 3.09 15.30 8.25
C GLN A 283 3.78 13.93 8.28
N GLU A 284 3.95 13.28 7.13
CA GLU A 284 4.66 11.98 7.04
C GLU A 284 6.12 12.10 7.47
N LEU A 285 6.79 13.19 7.09
CA LEU A 285 8.15 13.50 7.48
C LEU A 285 8.28 13.67 9.00
N SER A 286 7.39 14.47 9.60
CA SER A 286 7.44 14.77 11.03
C SER A 286 6.99 13.61 11.92
N THR A 287 5.95 12.86 11.52
CA THR A 287 5.35 11.84 12.38
C THR A 287 5.75 10.42 12.05
N HIS A 288 6.01 10.09 10.78
CA HIS A 288 6.42 8.74 10.39
C HIS A 288 7.93 8.62 10.28
N ILE A 289 8.56 9.40 9.41
CA ILE A 289 9.99 9.27 9.10
C ILE A 289 10.85 9.69 10.30
N ASN A 290 10.60 10.87 10.87
CA ASN A 290 11.36 11.33 12.05
C ASN A 290 11.04 10.46 13.28
N GLY A 291 9.80 10.00 13.44
CA GLY A 291 9.42 9.07 14.49
C GLY A 291 10.24 7.78 14.44
N LEU A 292 10.32 7.15 13.26
CA LEU A 292 11.17 5.98 13.04
C LEU A 292 12.65 6.24 13.30
N MET A 293 13.18 7.39 12.84
CA MET A 293 14.59 7.76 13.09
C MET A 293 14.89 7.86 14.58
N SER A 294 14.00 8.51 15.35
CA SER A 294 14.12 8.62 16.82
C SER A 294 14.02 7.26 17.49
N SER A 295 13.07 6.40 17.08
CA SER A 295 12.94 5.06 17.66
C SER A 295 14.16 4.19 17.37
N PHE A 296 14.80 4.31 16.20
CA PHE A 296 16.05 3.62 15.91
C PHE A 296 17.21 4.14 16.77
N GLU A 297 17.33 5.46 16.92
CA GLU A 297 18.35 6.07 17.78
C GLU A 297 18.20 5.65 19.25
N ASN A 298 16.97 5.65 19.77
CA ASN A 298 16.71 5.20 21.13
C ASN A 298 16.94 3.69 21.28
N SER A 299 16.65 2.89 20.25
CA SER A 299 16.90 1.43 20.27
C SER A 299 18.38 1.08 20.25
N ALA A 300 19.22 1.88 19.58
CA ALA A 300 20.68 1.71 19.59
C ALA A 300 21.27 1.72 21.00
N CYS A 301 20.67 2.47 21.93
CA CYS A 301 21.16 2.56 23.31
C CYS A 301 20.57 1.49 24.23
N ASN A 302 19.35 1.02 23.95
CA ASN A 302 18.53 0.32 24.96
C ASN A 302 18.10 -1.10 24.57
N HIS A 303 18.18 -1.48 23.30
CA HIS A 303 17.50 -2.68 22.78
C HIS A 303 18.37 -3.62 21.97
N GLY A 304 18.68 -4.79 22.53
CA GLY A 304 19.10 -5.96 21.75
C GLY A 304 17.98 -6.49 20.86
N VAL A 305 18.33 -7.36 19.91
CA VAL A 305 17.34 -8.10 19.09
C VAL A 305 17.52 -9.57 19.38
N ALA A 306 16.45 -10.25 19.80
CA ALA A 306 16.46 -11.70 19.97
C ALA A 306 16.02 -12.37 18.67
N LEU A 307 16.67 -13.49 18.36
CA LEU A 307 16.19 -14.46 17.39
C LEU A 307 15.22 -15.41 18.10
N ARG A 308 14.02 -15.55 17.57
CA ARG A 308 13.00 -16.47 18.06
C ARG A 308 12.66 -17.47 16.97
N ILE A 309 12.66 -18.74 17.33
CA ILE A 309 12.27 -19.85 16.47
C ILE A 309 11.08 -20.53 17.13
N GLU A 310 10.01 -20.75 16.39
CA GLU A 310 8.74 -21.23 16.89
C GLU A 310 8.21 -22.34 15.99
N THR A 311 7.72 -23.43 16.56
CA THR A 311 7.07 -24.50 15.80
C THR A 311 5.71 -24.82 16.37
N CYS A 312 4.77 -25.16 15.49
CA CYS A 312 3.48 -25.74 15.86
C CYS A 312 3.61 -27.27 15.83
N VAL A 313 3.49 -27.89 17.01
CA VAL A 313 3.81 -29.30 17.25
C VAL A 313 2.58 -30.03 17.76
N GLU A 314 2.33 -31.23 17.26
CA GLU A 314 1.33 -32.14 17.83
C GLU A 314 1.63 -32.40 19.30
N TYR A 315 0.58 -32.48 20.11
CA TYR A 315 0.71 -32.66 21.56
C TYR A 315 1.61 -33.87 21.91
N GLU A 316 1.49 -34.98 21.21
CA GLU A 316 2.28 -36.19 21.51
C GLU A 316 3.78 -36.03 21.20
N SER A 317 4.14 -35.08 20.32
CA SER A 317 5.52 -34.87 19.86
C SER A 317 6.24 -33.72 20.58
N TYR A 318 5.56 -32.96 21.44
CA TYR A 318 6.18 -31.83 22.16
C TYR A 318 7.45 -32.19 22.97
N PRO A 319 7.59 -33.40 23.56
CA PRO A 319 8.79 -33.73 24.32
C PRO A 319 10.06 -33.74 23.47
N THR A 320 9.96 -34.17 22.22
CA THR A 320 11.11 -34.53 21.36
C THR A 320 11.62 -33.40 20.47
N CYS A 321 10.87 -32.30 20.31
CA CYS A 321 11.26 -31.15 19.49
C CYS A 321 12.00 -30.06 20.29
N HIS A 322 12.45 -28.97 19.65
CA HIS A 322 12.98 -27.78 20.36
C HIS A 322 14.07 -28.08 21.40
N LEU A 323 14.96 -29.05 21.13
CA LEU A 323 16.08 -29.36 22.00
C LEU A 323 17.11 -28.23 22.03
N ARG A 324 18.01 -28.26 23.01
CA ARG A 324 19.13 -27.31 23.10
C ARG A 324 19.89 -27.32 21.78
N ILE A 325 20.07 -26.13 21.20
CA ILE A 325 20.80 -25.98 19.94
C ILE A 325 22.28 -26.23 20.22
N PRO A 326 22.95 -27.12 19.47
CA PRO A 326 24.38 -27.33 19.61
C PRO A 326 25.16 -26.04 19.35
N ASP A 327 26.19 -25.78 20.16
CA ASP A 327 27.02 -24.58 20.04
C ASP A 327 27.66 -24.42 18.64
N GLU A 328 28.04 -25.53 17.99
CA GLU A 328 28.57 -25.50 16.62
C GLU A 328 27.52 -25.02 15.61
N LEU A 329 26.27 -25.49 15.76
CA LEU A 329 25.17 -25.09 14.90
C LEU A 329 24.83 -23.61 15.09
N LEU A 330 24.80 -23.15 16.35
CA LEU A 330 24.63 -21.72 16.69
C LEU A 330 25.69 -20.84 16.00
N ARG A 331 26.98 -21.21 16.13
CA ARG A 331 28.08 -20.44 15.50
C ARG A 331 28.00 -20.39 13.98
N ARG A 332 27.39 -21.39 13.35
CA ARG A 332 27.21 -21.45 11.89
C ARG A 332 25.97 -20.69 11.41
N CYS A 333 24.89 -20.70 12.19
CA CYS A 333 23.58 -20.24 11.74
C CYS A 333 23.16 -18.88 12.30
N VAL A 334 23.85 -18.34 13.30
CA VAL A 334 23.46 -17.10 13.98
C VAL A 334 24.51 -16.01 13.77
N TYR A 335 24.06 -14.88 13.24
CA TYR A 335 24.81 -13.63 13.23
C TYR A 335 24.58 -12.85 14.51
N VAL A 336 25.67 -12.28 15.03
CA VAL A 336 25.65 -11.31 16.12
C VAL A 336 26.13 -9.98 15.57
N LEU A 337 25.34 -8.93 15.79
CA LEU A 337 25.70 -7.56 15.47
C LEU A 337 25.59 -6.72 16.73
N ASP A 338 26.59 -5.86 16.91
CA ASP A 338 26.55 -4.84 17.94
C ASP A 338 25.25 -4.05 17.84
N ARG A 339 24.60 -3.85 18.98
CA ARG A 339 23.30 -3.17 19.07
C ARG A 339 23.28 -1.84 18.32
N ASP A 340 24.26 -1.00 18.61
CA ASP A 340 24.37 0.33 18.04
C ASP A 340 24.60 0.25 16.52
N VAL A 341 25.40 -0.70 16.04
CA VAL A 341 25.66 -0.94 14.62
C VAL A 341 24.36 -1.26 13.88
N PHE A 342 23.57 -2.22 14.35
CA PHE A 342 22.33 -2.62 13.67
C PHE A 342 21.30 -1.47 13.60
N TRP A 343 21.04 -0.83 14.75
CA TRP A 343 20.03 0.24 14.81
C TRP A 343 20.50 1.53 14.10
N HIS A 344 21.78 1.91 14.23
CA HIS A 344 22.33 3.03 13.46
C HIS A 344 22.34 2.74 11.98
N TRP A 345 22.55 1.49 11.54
CA TRP A 345 22.43 1.14 10.13
C TRP A 345 21.01 1.43 9.59
N LYS A 346 19.95 1.04 10.33
CA LYS A 346 18.55 1.35 9.96
C LYS A 346 18.32 2.86 9.90
N ARG A 347 18.84 3.60 10.88
CA ARG A 347 18.77 5.07 10.94
C ARG A 347 19.48 5.73 9.76
N CYS A 348 20.71 5.36 9.46
CA CYS A 348 21.49 5.88 8.34
C CYS A 348 20.79 5.61 7.01
N ARG A 349 20.20 4.41 6.87
CA ARG A 349 19.46 4.04 5.67
C ARG A 349 18.21 4.89 5.51
N LEU A 350 17.46 5.09 6.59
CA LEU A 350 16.28 5.97 6.58
C LEU A 350 16.66 7.43 6.32
N ALA A 351 17.77 7.92 6.89
CA ALA A 351 18.27 9.27 6.67
C ALA A 351 18.63 9.52 5.20
N SER A 352 19.27 8.54 4.55
CA SER A 352 19.55 8.54 3.11
C SER A 352 18.26 8.63 2.28
N MET A 353 17.28 7.78 2.55
CA MET A 353 16.00 7.80 1.83
C MET A 353 15.22 9.10 2.07
N LYS A 354 15.24 9.61 3.31
CA LYS A 354 14.68 10.92 3.67
C LYS A 354 15.33 12.05 2.87
N SER A 355 16.65 12.06 2.76
CA SER A 355 17.40 13.07 1.99
C SER A 355 16.98 13.07 0.52
N VAL A 356 16.89 11.88 -0.10
CA VAL A 356 16.39 11.72 -1.47
C VAL A 356 14.97 12.22 -1.62
N MET A 357 14.07 11.84 -0.69
CA MET A 357 12.67 12.23 -0.75
C MET A 357 12.45 13.72 -0.52
N CYS A 358 13.17 14.39 0.39
CA CYS A 358 13.07 15.84 0.54
C CYS A 358 13.37 16.55 -0.79
N GLN A 359 14.46 16.17 -1.45
CA GLN A 359 14.86 16.75 -2.73
C GLN A 359 13.85 16.44 -3.85
N TRP A 360 13.30 15.21 -3.85
CA TRP A 360 12.26 14.81 -4.78
C TRP A 360 11.00 15.67 -4.60
N MET A 361 10.60 15.90 -3.35
CA MET A 361 9.41 16.67 -3.00
C MET A 361 9.58 18.16 -3.31
N ASP A 362 10.76 18.72 -3.12
CA ASP A 362 11.10 20.10 -3.50
C ASP A 362 11.08 20.28 -5.02
N ALA A 363 11.61 19.30 -5.76
CA ALA A 363 11.68 19.33 -7.21
C ALA A 363 10.36 18.95 -7.91
N ARG A 364 9.39 18.35 -7.21
CA ARG A 364 8.20 17.73 -7.87
C ARG A 364 7.41 18.66 -8.78
N ARG A 365 7.45 19.97 -8.56
CA ARG A 365 6.77 20.97 -9.42
C ARG A 365 7.43 21.18 -10.79
N THR A 366 8.69 20.76 -10.95
CA THR A 366 9.42 20.83 -12.23
C THR A 366 9.24 19.57 -13.07
N PHE A 367 8.52 18.57 -12.54
CA PHE A 367 8.36 17.30 -13.23
C PHE A 367 7.40 17.45 -14.41
N THR A 368 7.55 16.57 -15.40
CA THR A 368 6.76 16.60 -16.63
C THR A 368 6.06 15.27 -16.83
N LEU A 369 4.91 15.33 -17.49
CA LEU A 369 4.02 14.18 -17.63
C LEU A 369 4.66 13.03 -18.45
N ASN A 370 5.49 13.33 -19.45
CA ASN A 370 6.23 12.32 -20.23
C ASN A 370 7.28 11.55 -19.41
N ARG A 371 7.65 12.04 -18.22
CA ARG A 371 8.58 11.39 -17.29
C ARG A 371 7.86 10.90 -16.02
N LEU A 372 6.53 10.82 -16.05
CA LEU A 372 5.70 10.30 -14.96
C LEU A 372 6.21 8.94 -14.47
N ALA A 373 6.53 8.03 -15.41
CA ALA A 373 6.97 6.69 -15.05
C ALA A 373 8.25 6.70 -14.20
N VAL A 374 9.20 7.57 -14.54
CA VAL A 374 10.47 7.70 -13.83
C VAL A 374 10.28 8.32 -12.45
N ALA A 375 9.54 9.43 -12.38
CA ALA A 375 9.26 10.12 -11.12
C ALA A 375 8.46 9.23 -10.15
N GLY A 376 7.42 8.57 -10.66
CA GLY A 376 6.58 7.63 -9.90
C GLY A 376 7.35 6.42 -9.42
N THR A 377 8.20 5.82 -10.27
CA THR A 377 9.04 4.68 -9.89
C THR A 377 9.95 5.02 -8.70
N LEU A 378 10.65 6.15 -8.74
CA LEU A 378 11.55 6.53 -7.64
C LEU A 378 10.78 6.73 -6.33
N LEU A 379 9.63 7.41 -6.36
CA LEU A 379 8.77 7.59 -5.19
C LEU A 379 8.35 6.24 -4.58
N ILE A 380 7.85 5.33 -5.42
CA ILE A 380 7.36 4.01 -5.00
C ILE A 380 8.50 3.15 -4.44
N ILE A 381 9.68 3.16 -5.07
CA ILE A 381 10.86 2.44 -4.56
C ILE A 381 11.29 3.00 -3.20
N MET A 382 11.33 4.32 -3.04
CA MET A 382 11.71 4.94 -1.76
C MET A 382 10.72 4.57 -0.65
N GLU A 383 9.41 4.64 -0.93
CA GLU A 383 8.37 4.20 0.01
C GLU A 383 8.53 2.71 0.38
N TYR A 384 8.68 1.85 -0.62
CA TYR A 384 8.90 0.41 -0.43
C TYR A 384 10.13 0.15 0.46
N MET A 385 11.25 0.84 0.20
CA MET A 385 12.47 0.70 0.98
C MET A 385 12.36 1.25 2.40
N MET A 386 11.64 2.35 2.62
CA MET A 386 11.37 2.90 3.96
C MET A 386 10.52 1.91 4.78
N ASN A 387 9.43 1.42 4.19
CA ASN A 387 8.53 0.47 4.85
C ASN A 387 9.24 -0.83 5.21
N ALA A 388 10.12 -1.32 4.34
CA ALA A 388 10.87 -2.55 4.56
C ALA A 388 11.92 -2.49 5.69
N LEU A 389 12.24 -1.30 6.23
CA LEU A 389 13.10 -1.21 7.42
C LEU A 389 12.43 -1.75 8.68
N VAL A 390 11.10 -1.65 8.77
CA VAL A 390 10.33 -2.12 9.93
C VAL A 390 9.42 -3.29 9.59
N ASN A 391 9.13 -3.48 8.31
CA ASN A 391 8.25 -4.52 7.83
C ASN A 391 8.99 -5.55 6.99
N ARG A 392 8.38 -6.72 6.94
CA ARG A 392 8.57 -7.58 5.78
C ARG A 392 8.19 -6.78 4.52
N PRO A 393 9.06 -6.74 3.49
CA PRO A 393 8.72 -6.10 2.23
C PRO A 393 7.43 -6.70 1.64
N ALA A 394 6.60 -5.86 1.04
CA ALA A 394 5.45 -6.34 0.29
C ALA A 394 5.93 -7.28 -0.85
N SER A 395 5.19 -8.35 -1.10
CA SER A 395 5.53 -9.38 -2.09
C SER A 395 4.27 -9.79 -2.86
N GLY A 396 4.46 -10.26 -4.10
CA GLY A 396 3.38 -10.71 -4.98
C GLY A 396 2.92 -9.64 -5.96
N GLY A 397 2.69 -10.04 -7.21
CA GLY A 397 2.07 -9.22 -8.26
C GLY A 397 2.87 -7.96 -8.55
N THR A 398 2.25 -6.80 -8.38
CA THR A 398 2.90 -5.49 -8.62
C THR A 398 4.09 -5.22 -7.70
N TRP A 399 4.12 -5.80 -6.50
CA TRP A 399 5.23 -5.56 -5.56
C TRP A 399 6.51 -6.31 -5.94
N ASP A 400 6.40 -7.43 -6.66
CA ASP A 400 7.58 -8.10 -7.22
C ASP A 400 8.23 -7.24 -8.29
N GLN A 401 7.42 -6.54 -9.12
CA GLN A 401 7.94 -5.54 -10.06
C GLN A 401 8.63 -4.37 -9.36
N VAL A 402 8.06 -3.86 -8.25
CA VAL A 402 8.67 -2.80 -7.42
C VAL A 402 10.01 -3.26 -6.85
N HIS A 403 10.07 -4.48 -6.34
CA HIS A 403 11.30 -5.06 -5.83
C HIS A 403 12.35 -5.21 -6.92
N ASP A 404 11.99 -5.72 -8.10
CA ASP A 404 12.89 -5.89 -9.24
C ASP A 404 13.41 -4.55 -9.76
N ALA A 405 12.54 -3.54 -9.82
CA ALA A 405 12.89 -2.16 -10.16
C ALA A 405 13.87 -1.54 -9.14
N ALA A 406 13.75 -1.90 -7.86
CA ALA A 406 14.66 -1.47 -6.81
C ALA A 406 16.02 -2.19 -6.83
N CYS A 407 16.14 -3.32 -7.52
CA CYS A 407 17.36 -4.12 -7.56
C CYS A 407 18.38 -3.63 -8.59
N VAL A 408 19.64 -3.99 -8.38
CA VAL A 408 20.64 -3.95 -9.46
C VAL A 408 20.31 -5.06 -10.44
N LYS A 409 20.66 -4.91 -11.72
CA LYS A 409 20.47 -5.95 -12.72
C LYS A 409 21.81 -6.41 -13.27
N GLU A 410 21.92 -7.70 -13.57
CA GLU A 410 23.12 -8.32 -14.10
C GLU A 410 22.73 -9.27 -15.22
N MET A 411 23.55 -9.33 -16.27
CA MET A 411 23.40 -10.30 -17.36
C MET A 411 23.78 -11.69 -16.85
N ARG A 412 22.83 -12.63 -16.87
CA ARG A 412 23.05 -14.06 -16.62
C ARG A 412 22.39 -14.87 -17.72
N GLY A 413 23.16 -15.69 -18.42
CA GLY A 413 22.62 -16.51 -19.51
C GLY A 413 21.94 -15.69 -20.63
N ASN A 414 22.49 -14.51 -20.97
CA ASN A 414 21.91 -13.54 -21.91
C ASN A 414 20.58 -12.90 -21.48
N GLU A 415 20.12 -13.14 -20.25
CA GLU A 415 18.98 -12.44 -19.68
C GLU A 415 19.44 -11.45 -18.61
N LEU A 416 18.85 -10.28 -18.62
CA LEU A 416 19.10 -9.27 -17.60
C LEU A 416 18.23 -9.55 -16.37
N VAL A 417 18.82 -10.18 -15.36
CA VAL A 417 18.10 -10.59 -14.15
C VAL A 417 18.36 -9.64 -12.98
N PRO A 418 17.35 -9.38 -12.12
CA PRO A 418 17.56 -8.64 -10.89
C PRO A 418 18.57 -9.39 -10.00
N THR A 419 19.70 -8.74 -9.72
CA THR A 419 20.77 -9.24 -8.88
C THR A 419 20.94 -8.35 -7.66
N ARG A 420 21.37 -8.95 -6.56
CA ARG A 420 21.66 -8.25 -5.31
C ARG A 420 23.11 -8.45 -4.91
N LYS A 421 24.03 -8.20 -5.86
CA LYS A 421 25.48 -8.30 -5.63
C LYS A 421 26.01 -7.28 -4.61
N LEU A 422 25.27 -6.21 -4.32
CA LEU A 422 25.68 -5.17 -3.39
C LEU A 422 24.86 -5.23 -2.09
N GLY A 423 25.56 -5.46 -0.97
CA GLY A 423 25.00 -5.32 0.38
C GLY A 423 24.72 -3.85 0.69
N ALA A 424 23.50 -3.39 0.39
CA ALA A 424 22.96 -2.05 0.66
C ALA A 424 23.71 -0.86 0.02
N LEU A 425 22.95 0.08 -0.56
CA LEU A 425 23.48 1.31 -1.13
C LEU A 425 22.90 2.51 -0.37
N PHE A 426 23.76 3.43 0.06
CA PHE A 426 23.38 4.66 0.74
C PHE A 426 23.58 5.84 -0.20
N LEU A 427 22.49 6.55 -0.51
CA LEU A 427 22.53 7.81 -1.26
C LEU A 427 22.52 8.98 -0.26
N PRO A 428 23.65 9.63 0.02
CA PRO A 428 23.69 10.70 1.02
C PRO A 428 22.81 11.89 0.60
N LYS A 429 22.79 12.20 -0.70
CA LYS A 429 21.97 13.27 -1.27
C LYS A 429 21.81 13.08 -2.77
N ILE A 430 20.68 13.49 -3.30
CA ILE A 430 20.47 13.70 -4.74
C ILE A 430 20.29 15.19 -5.00
N HIS A 431 20.85 15.69 -6.09
CA HIS A 431 20.66 17.06 -6.52
C HIS A 431 19.98 17.05 -7.89
N PHE A 432 18.82 17.67 -7.97
CA PHE A 432 18.18 17.94 -9.25
C PHE A 432 18.62 19.32 -9.71
N GLU A 433 19.29 19.39 -10.85
CA GLU A 433 19.50 20.69 -11.50
C GLU A 433 18.14 21.34 -11.79
N LYS A 434 18.13 22.66 -11.92
CA LYS A 434 16.91 23.42 -12.19
C LYS A 434 16.24 22.89 -13.46
N ASN A 435 14.97 22.50 -13.36
CA ASN A 435 14.17 21.91 -14.44
C ASN A 435 14.57 20.49 -14.88
N LYS A 436 15.43 19.79 -14.14
CA LYS A 436 15.70 18.36 -14.36
C LYS A 436 14.84 17.49 -13.45
N GLN A 437 14.63 16.25 -13.88
CA GLN A 437 13.85 15.24 -13.20
C GLN A 437 14.76 14.08 -12.74
N PRO A 438 14.28 13.24 -11.80
CA PRO A 438 14.97 12.01 -11.48
C PRO A 438 15.21 11.15 -12.71
N ARG A 439 16.28 10.37 -12.67
CA ARG A 439 16.55 9.31 -13.65
C ARG A 439 16.47 7.98 -12.96
N VAL A 440 15.82 7.05 -13.63
CA VAL A 440 15.80 5.64 -13.31
C VAL A 440 16.12 4.95 -14.61
N SER A 441 17.09 4.03 -14.59
CA SER A 441 17.45 3.23 -15.78
C SER A 441 16.17 2.61 -16.35
N ARG A 442 16.01 2.62 -17.68
CA ARG A 442 14.80 2.15 -18.37
C ARG A 442 14.43 0.73 -17.98
N GLN A 443 15.43 -0.12 -17.76
CA GLN A 443 15.27 -1.51 -17.33
C GLN A 443 14.69 -1.62 -15.91
N ARG A 444 14.64 -0.52 -15.15
CA ARG A 444 14.14 -0.44 -13.77
C ARG A 444 12.93 0.48 -13.63
N VAL A 445 12.43 1.07 -14.72
CA VAL A 445 11.21 1.89 -14.67
C VAL A 445 10.02 0.95 -14.57
N LEU A 446 9.15 1.19 -13.60
CA LEU A 446 7.90 0.45 -13.47
C LEU A 446 6.99 0.78 -14.65
N ASP A 447 6.19 -0.21 -15.05
CA ASP A 447 5.15 0.04 -16.04
C ASP A 447 4.17 1.10 -15.52
N GLN A 448 3.58 1.85 -16.46
CA GLN A 448 2.70 2.95 -16.08
C GLN A 448 1.46 2.44 -15.33
N ALA A 449 0.93 1.26 -15.68
CA ALA A 449 -0.25 0.68 -15.03
C ALA A 449 -0.01 0.40 -13.54
N THR A 450 1.17 -0.11 -13.18
CA THR A 450 1.65 -0.40 -11.83
C THR A 450 1.83 0.89 -11.05
N ILE A 451 2.37 1.94 -11.67
CA ILE A 451 2.46 3.27 -11.03
C ILE A 451 1.06 3.82 -10.74
N LEU A 452 0.14 3.74 -11.70
CA LEU A 452 -1.24 4.21 -11.52
C LEU A 452 -1.98 3.42 -10.44
N TYR A 453 -1.76 2.11 -10.38
CA TYR A 453 -2.31 1.23 -9.35
C TYR A 453 -1.78 1.59 -7.96
N LEU A 454 -0.46 1.75 -7.81
CA LEU A 454 0.17 2.03 -6.52
C LEU A 454 -0.02 3.48 -6.03
N LEU A 455 -0.32 4.42 -6.93
CA LEU A 455 -0.70 5.80 -6.59
C LEU A 455 -2.22 5.97 -6.44
N GLY A 456 -3.01 4.99 -6.86
CA GLY A 456 -4.48 5.01 -6.80
C GLY A 456 -5.02 4.60 -5.43
N PRO A 457 -6.21 5.09 -5.03
CA PRO A 457 -6.98 4.46 -3.96
C PRO A 457 -7.26 2.99 -4.34
N GLN A 458 -7.24 2.07 -3.37
CA GLN A 458 -7.56 0.67 -3.62
C GLN A 458 -8.89 0.52 -4.37
N GLY A 459 -8.86 -0.13 -5.54
CA GLY A 459 -10.04 -0.37 -6.37
C GLY A 459 -10.45 0.78 -7.30
N GLN A 460 -9.68 1.87 -7.39
CA GLN A 460 -9.93 2.95 -8.35
C GLN A 460 -8.80 3.06 -9.39
N SER A 461 -9.18 3.02 -10.66
CA SER A 461 -8.23 3.31 -11.75
C SER A 461 -7.88 4.80 -11.74
N LEU A 462 -6.62 5.12 -11.48
CA LEU A 462 -6.08 6.47 -11.59
C LEU A 462 -5.62 6.71 -13.03
N SER A 463 -5.90 7.88 -13.60
CA SER A 463 -5.34 8.25 -14.91
C SER A 463 -3.96 8.89 -14.76
N SER A 464 -3.15 8.84 -15.82
CA SER A 464 -1.79 9.43 -15.85
C SER A 464 -1.77 10.90 -15.47
N ILE A 465 -2.76 11.66 -15.93
CA ILE A 465 -2.86 13.08 -15.60
C ILE A 465 -3.22 13.30 -14.12
N MET A 466 -4.08 12.47 -13.54
CA MET A 466 -4.42 12.55 -12.12
C MET A 466 -3.23 12.15 -11.24
N ALA A 467 -2.50 11.10 -11.61
CA ALA A 467 -1.27 10.69 -10.94
C ALA A 467 -0.20 11.79 -11.00
N PHE A 468 0.00 12.36 -12.19
CA PHE A 468 0.92 13.46 -12.39
C PHE A 468 0.56 14.68 -11.54
N ASN A 469 -0.70 15.09 -11.51
CA ASN A 469 -1.15 16.20 -10.65
C ASN A 469 -0.86 15.98 -9.17
N LYS A 470 -1.09 14.75 -8.69
CA LYS A 470 -0.77 14.37 -7.31
C LYS A 470 0.73 14.50 -7.06
N ILE A 471 1.55 14.04 -8.02
CA ILE A 471 3.00 14.18 -7.97
C ILE A 471 3.43 15.64 -7.92
N VAL A 472 2.96 16.50 -8.83
CA VAL A 472 3.37 17.91 -8.89
C VAL A 472 2.75 18.78 -7.79
N GLY A 473 1.84 18.22 -6.99
CA GLY A 473 1.15 18.93 -5.92
C GLY A 473 0.13 19.96 -6.42
N VAL A 474 -0.41 19.77 -7.63
CA VAL A 474 -1.53 20.57 -8.13
C VAL A 474 -2.78 20.07 -7.43
N ASN A 475 -3.12 20.74 -6.32
CA ASN A 475 -4.42 20.59 -5.69
C ASN A 475 -5.48 21.11 -6.65
N LEU A 476 -6.02 20.23 -7.49
CA LEU A 476 -7.35 20.41 -8.06
C LEU A 476 -8.27 20.49 -6.85
N GLN A 477 -8.57 21.72 -6.39
CA GLN A 477 -9.44 21.93 -5.25
C GLN A 477 -10.66 21.04 -5.45
N LYS A 478 -10.88 20.12 -4.50
CA LYS A 478 -12.16 19.43 -4.41
C LYS A 478 -13.18 20.55 -4.42
N ARG A 479 -14.01 20.63 -5.47
CA ARG A 479 -15.20 21.48 -5.42
C ARG A 479 -15.83 21.18 -4.07
N PRO A 480 -16.20 22.19 -3.26
CA PRO A 480 -16.96 21.95 -2.06
C PRO A 480 -18.17 21.15 -2.52
N ARG A 481 -18.11 19.86 -2.21
CA ARG A 481 -19.23 18.98 -2.38
C ARG A 481 -20.12 19.44 -1.25
N ASP A 482 -21.30 19.95 -1.58
CA ASP A 482 -22.39 20.05 -0.62
C ASP A 482 -22.72 18.61 -0.19
N GLU A 483 -21.82 17.99 0.59
CA GLU A 483 -22.09 16.78 1.34
C GLU A 483 -22.95 17.24 2.50
N ASP A 484 -24.26 17.17 2.29
CA ASP A 484 -25.23 17.13 3.38
C ASP A 484 -24.76 16.03 4.36
N PRO A 485 -24.31 16.36 5.58
CA PRO A 485 -23.55 15.46 6.46
C PRO A 485 -24.45 14.45 7.17
N ARG A 486 -25.55 14.02 6.53
CA ARG A 486 -26.46 13.05 7.12
C ARG A 486 -25.83 11.65 7.04
N PRO A 487 -25.63 10.98 8.19
CA PRO A 487 -25.15 9.60 8.21
C PRO A 487 -26.14 8.74 7.45
N TRP A 488 -25.64 8.01 6.46
CA TRP A 488 -26.40 6.96 5.79
C TRP A 488 -26.57 5.81 6.79
N GLU A 489 -27.67 5.79 7.52
CA GLU A 489 -28.08 4.63 8.31
C GLU A 489 -28.36 3.48 7.34
N SER A 490 -27.40 2.56 7.23
CA SER A 490 -27.55 1.30 6.50
C SER A 490 -28.40 0.33 7.31
N GLY A 491 -29.70 0.60 7.37
CA GLY A 491 -30.74 -0.33 7.79
C GLY A 491 -31.64 -0.63 6.60
N ALA A 492 -31.73 -1.89 6.21
CA ALA A 492 -32.53 -2.36 5.09
C ALA A 492 -33.98 -1.84 5.17
N GLN A 493 -34.37 -1.00 4.21
CA GLN A 493 -35.68 -1.02 3.57
C GLN A 493 -35.69 -0.09 2.36
N ASN A 494 -36.36 -0.54 1.30
CA ASN A 494 -36.60 0.15 0.04
C ASN A 494 -37.31 1.51 0.25
N SER A 495 -36.59 2.54 0.66
CA SER A 495 -37.06 3.91 0.62
C SER A 495 -36.29 4.67 -0.45
N SER A 496 -37.00 4.98 -1.54
CA SER A 496 -36.56 5.81 -2.65
C SER A 496 -35.90 7.11 -2.18
N ALA A 497 -34.58 7.14 -2.07
CA ALA A 497 -33.85 8.39 -2.01
C ALA A 497 -34.22 9.21 -3.27
N ALA A 498 -34.57 10.48 -3.09
CA ALA A 498 -34.85 11.36 -4.20
C ALA A 498 -33.65 11.31 -5.16
N PRO A 499 -33.85 11.01 -6.46
CA PRO A 499 -32.74 10.86 -7.39
C PRO A 499 -32.02 12.20 -7.45
N ILE A 500 -30.81 12.27 -6.88
CA ILE A 500 -29.93 13.42 -7.03
C ILE A 500 -29.88 13.70 -8.52
N SER A 501 -30.39 14.87 -8.91
CA SER A 501 -30.49 15.27 -10.30
C SER A 501 -29.17 15.00 -11.01
N ASN A 502 -29.20 14.23 -12.10
CA ASN A 502 -28.02 13.90 -12.91
C ASN A 502 -27.19 15.13 -13.31
N LYS A 503 -27.75 16.34 -13.22
CA LYS A 503 -27.11 17.61 -13.51
C LYS A 503 -25.87 17.93 -12.67
N GLN A 504 -25.69 17.35 -11.48
CA GLN A 504 -24.59 17.76 -10.55
C GLN A 504 -23.48 16.70 -10.33
N ARG A 505 -23.68 15.43 -10.70
CA ARG A 505 -22.67 14.38 -10.46
C ARG A 505 -21.51 14.48 -11.46
N LEU A 506 -20.26 14.33 -11.03
CA LEU A 506 -19.14 14.14 -11.96
C LEU A 506 -19.25 12.74 -12.59
N VAL A 507 -19.11 12.62 -13.91
CA VAL A 507 -19.07 11.33 -14.61
C VAL A 507 -17.63 11.00 -14.94
N THR A 508 -17.15 9.85 -14.47
CA THR A 508 -15.77 9.36 -14.65
C THR A 508 -15.70 7.99 -15.32
N ILE A 509 -16.82 7.53 -15.90
CA ILE A 509 -16.89 6.27 -16.63
C ILE A 509 -15.97 6.35 -17.86
N ARG A 510 -15.27 5.25 -18.15
CA ARG A 510 -14.32 5.10 -19.26
C ARG A 510 -14.63 3.85 -20.07
N SER A 511 -14.20 3.86 -21.33
CA SER A 511 -14.19 2.69 -22.22
C SER A 511 -13.27 1.61 -21.66
N THR A 512 -13.69 0.36 -21.76
CA THR A 512 -12.83 -0.82 -21.55
C THR A 512 -12.15 -1.27 -22.84
N HIS A 513 -12.60 -0.75 -24.00
CA HIS A 513 -12.03 -1.09 -25.30
C HIS A 513 -10.78 -0.26 -25.59
N ASP A 514 -9.69 -0.96 -25.90
CA ASP A 514 -8.48 -0.35 -26.45
C ASP A 514 -8.74 0.06 -27.91
N THR A 515 -8.45 1.31 -28.25
CA THR A 515 -8.75 1.89 -29.56
C THR A 515 -7.49 2.43 -30.16
N ALA A 516 -7.21 2.03 -31.40
CA ALA A 516 -6.05 2.52 -32.14
C ALA A 516 -6.06 4.06 -32.14
N ASN A 517 -4.96 4.67 -31.72
CA ASN A 517 -4.87 6.11 -31.61
C ASN A 517 -4.65 6.76 -32.99
N PRO A 518 -5.63 7.46 -33.57
CA PRO A 518 -5.48 8.13 -34.87
C PRO A 518 -4.61 9.39 -34.79
N LEU A 519 -4.30 9.86 -33.58
CA LEU A 519 -3.35 10.93 -33.33
C LEU A 519 -1.92 10.40 -33.18
N ALA A 520 -1.71 9.08 -33.19
CA ALA A 520 -0.36 8.52 -33.14
C ALA A 520 0.41 8.95 -34.40
N GLY A 521 1.43 9.77 -34.20
CA GLY A 521 2.35 10.21 -35.24
C GLY A 521 3.64 10.69 -34.58
N PRO A 522 4.77 10.73 -35.32
CA PRO A 522 6.05 11.13 -34.78
C PRO A 522 5.92 12.48 -34.07
N ASP A 523 6.45 12.55 -32.86
CA ASP A 523 6.43 13.80 -32.10
C ASP A 523 7.47 14.75 -32.68
N TYR A 524 7.27 16.05 -32.51
CA TYR A 524 8.39 16.98 -32.57
C TYR A 524 9.31 16.58 -31.42
N ALA A 525 10.47 16.02 -31.72
CA ALA A 525 11.47 15.68 -30.73
C ALA A 525 11.70 16.94 -29.87
N GLN A 526 11.13 16.96 -28.66
CA GLN A 526 11.65 17.86 -27.64
C GLN A 526 13.09 17.43 -27.46
N ASP A 527 14.02 18.38 -27.50
CA ASP A 527 15.44 18.17 -27.17
C ASP A 527 15.50 17.43 -25.83
N GLN A 528 15.52 16.10 -25.90
CA GLN A 528 15.84 15.28 -24.75
C GLN A 528 17.30 15.52 -24.55
N ASP A 529 17.67 16.03 -23.39
CA ASP A 529 19.06 16.16 -23.01
C ASP A 529 19.74 14.79 -23.22
N THR A 530 20.56 14.71 -24.26
CA THR A 530 21.41 13.56 -24.57
C THR A 530 22.55 13.55 -23.55
N TYR A 531 22.81 12.40 -22.96
CA TYR A 531 23.84 12.24 -21.96
C TYR A 531 24.70 11.05 -22.35
N SER A 532 25.97 11.31 -22.62
CA SER A 532 27.03 10.38 -23.04
C SER A 532 27.24 9.21 -22.07
N SER A 533 26.33 8.26 -22.00
CA SER A 533 26.50 6.99 -21.28
C SER A 533 26.22 5.82 -22.22
N GLU A 534 26.95 4.72 -22.05
CA GLU A 534 26.85 3.47 -22.83
C GLU A 534 25.44 2.84 -22.85
N GLU A 535 24.50 3.28 -22.00
CA GLU A 535 23.06 2.96 -22.10
C GLU A 535 22.35 3.63 -23.31
N GLU A 536 23.04 4.47 -24.09
CA GLU A 536 22.49 5.15 -25.29
C GLU A 536 22.33 4.22 -26.51
N GLU A 537 23.00 3.06 -26.59
CA GLU A 537 22.83 2.13 -27.73
C GLU A 537 21.41 1.54 -27.80
N ASP A 538 20.68 1.51 -26.67
CA ASP A 538 19.27 1.07 -26.58
C ASP A 538 18.24 2.18 -26.88
N GLN A 539 18.67 3.43 -27.13
CA GLN A 539 17.76 4.55 -27.41
C GLN A 539 17.22 4.53 -28.85
N ALA A 540 17.92 3.91 -29.79
CA ALA A 540 17.57 3.95 -31.22
C ALA A 540 16.28 3.17 -31.58
N GLU A 541 15.77 2.32 -30.69
CA GLU A 541 14.68 1.37 -31.02
C GLU A 541 13.28 1.72 -30.50
N GLN A 542 13.04 2.88 -29.89
CA GLN A 542 11.66 3.30 -29.56
C GLN A 542 11.34 4.71 -30.03
N GLU A 543 10.97 4.81 -31.31
CA GLU A 543 9.95 5.77 -31.77
C GLU A 543 8.59 5.43 -31.10
N SER A 544 8.51 5.46 -29.77
CA SER A 544 7.25 5.22 -29.07
C SER A 544 6.32 6.39 -29.34
N ALA A 545 5.09 6.11 -29.80
CA ALA A 545 4.06 7.11 -30.00
C ALA A 545 3.97 8.02 -28.77
N SER A 546 3.93 9.33 -29.02
CA SER A 546 3.91 10.36 -27.98
C SER A 546 2.90 10.00 -26.89
N PRO A 547 3.35 9.77 -25.62
CA PRO A 547 2.46 9.49 -24.50
C PRO A 547 1.36 10.55 -24.39
N PHE A 548 1.70 11.78 -24.76
CA PHE A 548 0.80 12.90 -24.83
C PHE A 548 -0.35 12.70 -25.83
N LYS A 549 -0.05 12.31 -27.07
CA LYS A 549 -1.10 12.05 -28.08
C LYS A 549 -1.98 10.87 -27.68
N ASN A 550 -1.43 9.88 -26.98
CA ASN A 550 -2.21 8.76 -26.42
C ASN A 550 -3.17 9.23 -25.32
N MET A 551 -2.73 10.10 -24.40
CA MET A 551 -3.62 10.67 -23.38
C MET A 551 -4.68 11.59 -23.99
N LEU A 552 -4.31 12.38 -25.01
CA LEU A 552 -5.26 13.24 -25.70
C LEU A 552 -6.34 12.39 -26.38
N TRP A 553 -5.93 11.28 -27.00
CA TRP A 553 -6.84 10.32 -27.59
C TRP A 553 -7.74 9.65 -26.56
N ASP A 554 -7.20 9.18 -25.44
CA ASP A 554 -7.98 8.62 -24.33
C ASP A 554 -9.05 9.61 -23.84
N ILE A 555 -8.71 10.90 -23.74
CA ILE A 555 -9.68 11.94 -23.40
C ILE A 555 -10.76 12.07 -24.48
N ILE A 556 -10.38 12.18 -25.75
CA ILE A 556 -11.30 12.34 -26.90
C ILE A 556 -12.23 11.12 -27.03
N SER A 557 -11.68 9.92 -26.91
CA SER A 557 -12.41 8.66 -27.10
C SER A 557 -13.43 8.40 -25.99
N ASN A 558 -13.21 8.95 -24.80
CA ASN A 558 -14.12 8.85 -23.66
C ASN A 558 -15.19 9.96 -23.59
N TYR A 559 -15.10 11.03 -24.41
CA TYR A 559 -16.13 12.07 -24.44
C TYR A 559 -17.54 11.56 -24.77
N PRO A 560 -17.76 10.75 -25.82
CA PRO A 560 -19.10 10.25 -26.15
C PRO A 560 -19.74 9.48 -25.01
N ILE A 561 -18.96 8.62 -24.34
CA ILE A 561 -19.39 7.81 -23.20
C ILE A 561 -19.91 8.71 -22.07
N GLN A 562 -19.11 9.71 -21.68
CA GLN A 562 -19.48 10.58 -20.57
C GLN A 562 -20.61 11.56 -20.93
N ILE A 563 -20.65 12.07 -22.17
CA ILE A 563 -21.72 12.94 -22.65
C ILE A 563 -23.06 12.20 -22.65
N MET A 564 -23.09 10.95 -23.14
CA MET A 564 -24.31 10.14 -23.20
C MET A 564 -24.79 9.70 -21.82
N ASN A 565 -23.89 9.42 -20.88
CA ASN A 565 -24.24 9.21 -19.46
C ASN A 565 -24.81 10.47 -18.77
N LYS A 566 -24.69 11.64 -19.43
CA LYS A 566 -25.32 12.90 -19.03
C LYS A 566 -26.56 13.26 -19.82
N ALA A 567 -27.11 12.36 -20.62
CA ALA A 567 -28.30 12.63 -21.40
C ALA A 567 -29.44 13.19 -20.52
N PRO A 568 -30.20 14.17 -21.04
CA PRO A 568 -31.17 14.90 -20.23
C PRO A 568 -32.44 14.09 -19.99
N ASN A 569 -33.09 14.34 -18.84
CA ASN A 569 -34.43 13.82 -18.55
C ASN A 569 -35.53 14.76 -19.05
N ARG A 570 -36.74 14.22 -19.25
CA ARG A 570 -37.94 15.00 -19.55
C ARG A 570 -38.30 15.87 -18.34
N SER A 571 -38.76 17.10 -18.57
CA SER A 571 -39.01 18.07 -17.48
C SER A 571 -40.19 17.68 -16.59
N GLN A 572 -41.15 16.92 -17.11
CA GLN A 572 -42.39 16.54 -16.42
C GLN A 572 -42.51 15.03 -16.13
N ALA A 573 -41.72 14.19 -16.81
CA ALA A 573 -41.68 12.75 -16.59
C ALA A 573 -40.31 12.38 -16.03
N ARG A 574 -40.24 11.43 -15.08
CA ARG A 574 -38.96 10.85 -14.59
C ARG A 574 -38.21 10.03 -15.67
N GLU A 575 -38.67 10.11 -16.91
CA GLU A 575 -38.12 9.42 -18.07
C GLU A 575 -36.96 10.20 -18.70
N SER A 576 -35.98 9.46 -19.22
CA SER A 576 -34.88 10.01 -20.00
C SER A 576 -35.36 10.42 -21.40
N TRP A 577 -34.74 11.44 -22.01
CA TRP A 577 -34.87 11.65 -23.46
C TRP A 577 -34.09 10.59 -24.24
N CYS A 578 -33.07 9.99 -23.63
CA CYS A 578 -32.28 8.91 -24.22
C CYS A 578 -33.04 7.59 -24.13
N ARG A 579 -33.16 6.89 -25.25
CA ARG A 579 -33.77 5.56 -25.38
C ARG A 579 -32.83 4.43 -24.98
N LEU A 580 -31.53 4.69 -24.98
CA LEU A 580 -30.54 3.66 -24.69
C LEU A 580 -30.73 3.16 -23.25
N GLY A 581 -30.90 1.84 -23.11
CA GLY A 581 -30.90 1.19 -21.80
C GLY A 581 -29.53 1.28 -21.13
N ASN A 582 -29.44 0.86 -19.86
CA ASN A 582 -28.16 0.87 -19.13
C ASN A 582 -27.09 0.02 -19.83
N ASP A 583 -27.46 -1.13 -20.38
CA ASP A 583 -26.53 -2.03 -21.09
C ASP A 583 -26.06 -1.41 -22.42
N GLU A 584 -26.97 -0.75 -23.15
CA GLU A 584 -26.62 -0.05 -24.38
C GLU A 584 -25.76 1.20 -24.11
N LEU A 585 -26.01 1.90 -23.00
CA LEU A 585 -25.17 3.00 -22.54
C LEU A 585 -23.76 2.53 -22.14
N ALA A 586 -23.65 1.34 -21.53
CA ALA A 586 -22.36 0.72 -21.25
C ALA A 586 -21.61 0.32 -22.53
N GLY A 587 -22.35 0.00 -23.61
CA GLY A 587 -21.80 -0.31 -24.93
C GLY A 587 -21.54 0.92 -25.83
N VAL A 588 -21.74 2.15 -25.35
CA VAL A 588 -21.36 3.36 -26.11
C VAL A 588 -19.84 3.39 -26.25
N THR A 589 -19.34 3.54 -27.48
CA THR A 589 -17.91 3.65 -27.77
C THR A 589 -17.52 5.03 -28.30
N HIS A 590 -16.24 5.25 -28.55
CA HIS A 590 -15.68 6.50 -29.07
C HIS A 590 -16.24 6.93 -30.44
N ASP A 591 -16.75 5.99 -31.23
CA ASP A 591 -17.31 6.24 -32.56
C ASP A 591 -18.79 6.64 -32.52
N PHE A 592 -19.41 6.72 -31.35
CA PHE A 592 -20.85 6.89 -31.22
C PHE A 592 -21.38 8.15 -31.94
N PHE A 593 -20.63 9.26 -31.87
CA PHE A 593 -20.98 10.51 -32.53
C PHE A 593 -20.61 10.57 -34.03
N THR A 594 -20.00 9.54 -34.60
CA THR A 594 -19.60 9.50 -36.02
C THR A 594 -20.76 9.21 -36.98
N SER A 595 -21.90 8.70 -36.46
CA SER A 595 -23.06 8.32 -37.27
C SER A 595 -24.34 9.03 -36.82
N MET A 596 -25.11 9.53 -37.79
CA MET A 596 -26.46 10.06 -37.55
C MET A 596 -27.47 8.97 -37.16
N GLU A 597 -27.20 7.71 -37.51
CA GLU A 597 -28.04 6.57 -37.09
C GLU A 597 -28.01 6.40 -35.57
N ASN A 598 -26.83 6.57 -34.95
CA ASN A 598 -26.69 6.54 -33.51
C ASN A 598 -27.48 7.65 -32.81
N LEU A 599 -27.62 8.83 -33.45
CA LEU A 599 -28.47 9.90 -32.94
C LEU A 599 -29.94 9.46 -32.88
N THR A 600 -30.46 8.94 -34.00
CA THR A 600 -31.85 8.47 -34.10
C THR A 600 -32.13 7.27 -33.19
N ARG A 601 -31.13 6.39 -33.02
CA ARG A 601 -31.18 5.29 -32.06
C ARG A 601 -31.28 5.79 -30.62
N ALA A 602 -30.45 6.77 -30.25
CA ALA A 602 -30.44 7.29 -28.88
C ALA A 602 -31.63 8.19 -28.55
N PHE A 603 -32.18 8.94 -29.50
CA PHE A 603 -33.21 9.93 -29.21
C PHE A 603 -34.40 9.79 -30.16
N GLU A 604 -35.57 9.43 -29.62
CA GLU A 604 -36.81 9.33 -30.38
C GLU A 604 -37.29 10.70 -30.88
N SER A 605 -37.02 11.76 -30.11
CA SER A 605 -37.39 13.13 -30.48
C SER A 605 -36.34 14.12 -30.03
N TYR A 606 -35.96 15.01 -30.93
CA TYR A 606 -34.91 16.01 -30.73
C TYR A 606 -35.09 17.19 -31.69
N TYR A 607 -34.43 18.31 -31.41
CA TYR A 607 -34.31 19.43 -32.33
C TYR A 607 -32.98 19.34 -33.07
N LEU A 608 -33.03 19.21 -34.40
CA LEU A 608 -31.86 19.22 -35.26
C LEU A 608 -31.65 20.61 -35.84
N PHE A 609 -30.54 21.24 -35.48
CA PHE A 609 -30.13 22.52 -36.02
C PHE A 609 -29.51 22.33 -37.40
N PRO A 610 -29.72 23.29 -38.32
CA PRO A 610 -29.11 23.23 -39.65
C PRO A 610 -27.59 23.25 -39.50
N ALA A 611 -26.92 22.71 -40.51
CA ALA A 611 -25.47 22.69 -40.55
C ALA A 611 -24.92 24.12 -40.59
N ASP A 612 -24.28 24.52 -39.49
CA ASP A 612 -23.81 25.88 -39.27
C ASP A 612 -22.39 25.78 -38.71
N LEU A 613 -21.41 26.22 -39.51
CA LEU A 613 -19.99 26.09 -39.18
C LEU A 613 -19.63 26.87 -37.92
N SER A 614 -20.20 28.07 -37.74
CA SER A 614 -19.93 28.91 -36.59
C SER A 614 -20.45 28.26 -35.30
N LYS A 615 -21.68 27.74 -35.33
CA LYS A 615 -22.25 27.03 -34.17
C LYS A 615 -21.56 25.71 -33.88
N TRP A 616 -21.13 24.99 -34.91
CA TRP A 616 -20.35 23.76 -34.76
C TRP A 616 -19.03 24.04 -34.07
N ASP A 617 -18.24 24.97 -34.60
CA ASP A 617 -16.93 25.33 -34.04
C ASP A 617 -17.06 25.90 -32.62
N ALA A 618 -18.13 26.68 -32.33
CA ALA A 618 -18.44 27.13 -30.98
C ALA A 618 -18.77 25.97 -30.03
N THR A 619 -19.51 24.95 -30.48
CA THR A 619 -19.86 23.75 -29.70
C THR A 619 -18.62 22.91 -29.42
N VAL A 620 -17.79 22.70 -30.43
CA VAL A 620 -16.50 22.00 -30.29
C VAL A 620 -15.56 22.77 -29.36
N ALA A 621 -15.47 24.10 -29.46
CA ALA A 621 -14.70 24.93 -28.55
C ALA A 621 -15.23 24.91 -27.10
N HIS A 622 -16.53 24.66 -26.93
CA HIS A 622 -17.15 24.53 -25.63
C HIS A 622 -16.77 23.23 -24.90
N LEU A 623 -16.63 22.13 -25.66
CA LEU A 623 -16.15 20.84 -25.15
C LEU A 623 -14.62 20.85 -24.96
N PHE A 624 -13.88 21.45 -25.90
CA PHE A 624 -12.42 21.53 -25.86
C PHE A 624 -11.95 22.99 -25.71
N PRO A 625 -12.12 23.60 -24.52
CA PRO A 625 -11.73 25.00 -24.29
C PRO A 625 -10.21 25.16 -24.29
N LEU A 626 -9.72 26.32 -24.74
CA LEU A 626 -8.34 26.74 -24.52
C LEU A 626 -8.28 27.49 -23.18
N ILE A 627 -7.43 27.04 -22.25
CA ILE A 627 -7.21 27.73 -20.99
C ILE A 627 -6.24 28.89 -21.19
N GLN A 628 -6.68 30.07 -20.79
CA GLN A 628 -5.83 31.26 -20.68
C GLN A 628 -5.43 31.46 -19.22
N GLY A 629 -4.12 31.56 -18.94
CA GLY A 629 -3.58 31.80 -17.60
C GLY A 629 -3.46 30.57 -16.69
N SER A 630 -3.14 30.82 -15.42
CA SER A 630 -2.83 29.80 -14.40
C SER A 630 -4.04 29.30 -13.61
N THR A 631 -5.12 30.07 -13.52
CA THR A 631 -6.27 29.75 -12.66
C THR A 631 -7.34 28.90 -13.33
N GLY A 632 -7.22 28.61 -14.64
CA GLY A 632 -7.99 27.56 -15.30
C GLY A 632 -9.48 27.57 -14.97
N ASN A 633 -10.10 28.75 -14.82
CA ASN A 633 -11.50 28.84 -14.44
C ASN A 633 -12.33 28.28 -15.61
N LEU A 634 -12.65 26.99 -15.51
CA LEU A 634 -13.84 26.43 -16.12
C LEU A 634 -15.00 27.21 -15.50
N GLU A 635 -15.36 28.32 -16.13
CA GLU A 635 -16.62 29.01 -15.87
C GLU A 635 -17.70 27.96 -15.68
N ARG A 636 -18.61 28.15 -14.71
CA ARG A 636 -19.63 27.17 -14.32
C ARG A 636 -20.54 26.82 -15.51
N ARG A 637 -20.09 25.93 -16.39
CA ARG A 637 -20.80 25.38 -17.53
C ARG A 637 -21.59 24.19 -17.01
N GLN A 638 -22.91 24.30 -17.01
CA GLN A 638 -23.78 23.28 -16.44
C GLN A 638 -23.64 21.98 -17.24
N GLY A 639 -23.32 20.87 -16.58
CA GLY A 639 -23.14 19.56 -17.22
C GLY A 639 -21.75 19.35 -17.82
N VAL A 640 -21.20 20.30 -18.60
CA VAL A 640 -19.88 20.15 -19.24
C VAL A 640 -18.77 20.04 -18.20
N SER A 641 -18.83 20.93 -17.20
CA SER A 641 -17.88 20.94 -16.10
C SER A 641 -18.05 19.75 -15.13
N ASN A 642 -18.99 18.84 -15.42
CA ASN A 642 -19.25 17.59 -14.71
C ASN A 642 -18.87 16.35 -15.55
N LEU A 643 -18.19 16.53 -16.67
CA LEU A 643 -17.52 15.46 -17.41
C LEU A 643 -16.08 15.35 -16.90
N GLY A 644 -15.67 14.18 -16.43
CA GLY A 644 -14.30 13.90 -16.01
C GLY A 644 -13.29 14.20 -17.11
N VAL A 645 -13.61 13.83 -18.36
CA VAL A 645 -12.74 14.12 -19.52
C VAL A 645 -12.49 15.61 -19.77
N VAL A 646 -13.45 16.50 -19.45
CA VAL A 646 -13.24 17.96 -19.57
C VAL A 646 -12.26 18.44 -18.52
N VAL A 647 -12.41 17.95 -17.28
CA VAL A 647 -11.50 18.29 -16.19
C VAL A 647 -10.08 17.80 -16.51
N GLU A 648 -9.95 16.59 -17.03
CA GLU A 648 -8.68 16.02 -17.46
C GLU A 648 -8.07 16.78 -18.65
N PHE A 649 -8.86 17.13 -19.66
CA PHE A 649 -8.41 17.93 -20.80
C PHE A 649 -7.87 19.29 -20.37
N CYS A 650 -8.58 19.97 -19.48
CA CYS A 650 -8.16 21.23 -18.90
C CYS A 650 -6.89 21.09 -18.06
N THR A 651 -6.81 20.03 -17.26
CA THR A 651 -5.63 19.72 -16.47
C THR A 651 -4.41 19.45 -17.34
N MET A 652 -4.58 18.67 -18.41
CA MET A 652 -3.54 18.36 -19.37
C MET A 652 -2.98 19.62 -20.03
N GLN A 653 -3.80 20.63 -20.32
CA GLN A 653 -3.31 21.94 -20.78
C GLN A 653 -2.41 22.61 -19.74
N LEU A 654 -2.80 22.61 -18.47
CA LEU A 654 -2.03 23.26 -17.41
C LEU A 654 -0.65 22.60 -17.21
N ALA A 655 -0.55 21.30 -17.48
CA ALA A 655 0.72 20.55 -17.45
C ALA A 655 1.65 20.82 -18.64
N LEU A 656 1.16 21.49 -19.69
CA LEU A 656 1.95 21.80 -20.89
C LEU A 656 2.54 23.20 -20.89
N PRO A 657 3.69 23.40 -21.58
CA PRO A 657 4.14 24.72 -21.99
C PRO A 657 3.05 25.47 -22.75
N GLU A 658 2.95 26.78 -22.55
CA GLU A 658 1.89 27.61 -23.14
C GLU A 658 1.83 27.50 -24.68
N SER A 659 3.00 27.40 -25.33
CA SER A 659 3.13 27.20 -26.78
C SER A 659 2.49 25.90 -27.28
N SER A 660 2.51 24.83 -26.49
CA SER A 660 1.96 23.52 -26.86
C SER A 660 0.45 23.38 -26.59
N ARG A 661 -0.11 24.23 -25.71
CA ARG A 661 -1.54 24.16 -25.33
C ARG A 661 -2.45 24.43 -26.53
N ALA A 662 -2.13 25.46 -27.31
CA ALA A 662 -2.92 25.84 -28.49
C ALA A 662 -2.92 24.71 -29.54
N GLN A 663 -1.77 24.07 -29.76
CA GLN A 663 -1.65 22.95 -30.70
C GLN A 663 -2.49 21.75 -30.25
N MET A 664 -2.41 21.36 -28.98
CA MET A 664 -3.22 20.26 -28.44
C MET A 664 -4.72 20.50 -28.65
N VAL A 665 -5.19 21.71 -28.32
CA VAL A 665 -6.58 22.09 -28.51
C VAL A 665 -6.96 22.06 -29.98
N GLN A 666 -6.09 22.55 -30.87
CA GLN A 666 -6.32 22.50 -32.30
C GLN A 666 -6.43 21.06 -32.81
N ASP A 667 -5.56 20.15 -32.37
CA ASP A 667 -5.56 18.75 -32.81
C ASP A 667 -6.84 18.02 -32.37
N ALA A 668 -7.27 18.23 -31.12
CA ALA A 668 -8.54 17.69 -30.62
C ALA A 668 -9.74 18.20 -31.42
N ARG A 669 -9.81 19.53 -31.63
CA ARG A 669 -10.91 20.16 -32.37
C ARG A 669 -10.92 19.74 -33.84
N ARG A 670 -9.75 19.58 -34.46
CA ARG A 670 -9.58 19.11 -35.84
C ARG A 670 -10.10 17.68 -35.96
N TYR A 671 -9.68 16.79 -35.05
CA TYR A 671 -10.14 15.41 -35.04
C TYR A 671 -11.67 15.31 -34.94
N VAL A 672 -12.25 15.95 -33.92
CA VAL A 672 -13.71 15.93 -33.68
C VAL A 672 -14.47 16.48 -34.87
N SER A 673 -14.00 17.58 -35.45
CA SER A 673 -14.62 18.19 -36.62
C SER A 673 -14.51 17.38 -37.90
N ALA A 674 -13.53 16.48 -38.00
CA ALA A 674 -13.36 15.60 -39.15
C ALA A 674 -14.13 14.28 -39.03
N HIS A 675 -14.47 13.84 -37.81
CA HIS A 675 -15.02 12.48 -37.59
C HIS A 675 -16.43 12.45 -36.99
N TRP A 676 -16.81 13.41 -36.14
CA TRP A 676 -18.12 13.38 -35.49
C TRP A 676 -19.18 14.03 -36.37
N ALA A 677 -20.26 13.30 -36.65
CA ALA A 677 -21.36 13.75 -37.50
C ALA A 677 -22.37 14.66 -36.77
N TRP A 678 -22.47 14.56 -35.44
CA TRP A 678 -23.38 15.36 -34.63
C TRP A 678 -22.88 15.58 -33.21
N LEU A 679 -23.39 16.62 -32.56
CA LEU A 679 -23.10 16.96 -31.16
C LEU A 679 -24.32 17.58 -30.47
N PRO A 680 -24.48 17.43 -29.15
CA PRO A 680 -25.44 18.23 -28.40
C PRO A 680 -25.03 19.71 -28.39
N ILE A 681 -26.00 20.60 -28.61
CA ILE A 681 -25.77 22.06 -28.59
C ILE A 681 -26.36 22.68 -27.32
N GLY A 682 -25.50 23.32 -26.53
CA GLY A 682 -25.94 24.12 -25.38
C GLY A 682 -25.11 25.36 -25.09
N THR A 683 -24.24 25.74 -26.03
CA THR A 683 -23.37 26.93 -25.96
C THR A 683 -24.13 28.21 -25.66
N GLY A 684 -25.29 28.42 -26.29
CA GLY A 684 -26.14 29.61 -26.04
C GLY A 684 -26.74 29.70 -24.62
N LYS A 685 -26.68 28.63 -23.83
CA LYS A 685 -27.14 28.58 -22.43
C LYS A 685 -26.02 28.20 -21.46
N ASN A 686 -24.77 28.06 -21.91
CA ASN A 686 -23.67 27.49 -21.13
C ASN A 686 -23.98 26.10 -20.52
N HIS A 687 -24.73 25.27 -21.24
CA HIS A 687 -25.12 23.92 -20.84
C HIS A 687 -24.49 22.87 -21.76
N LEU A 688 -24.29 21.64 -21.25
CA LEU A 688 -23.97 20.49 -22.10
C LEU A 688 -25.16 20.12 -22.99
N TRP A 689 -26.34 20.04 -22.38
CA TRP A 689 -27.59 19.68 -23.04
C TRP A 689 -28.59 20.83 -22.91
N SER A 690 -28.92 21.48 -24.03
CA SER A 690 -30.15 22.29 -24.08
C SER A 690 -31.34 21.40 -24.39
N THR A 691 -32.45 21.67 -23.70
CA THR A 691 -33.73 20.97 -23.92
C THR A 691 -34.88 21.96 -23.94
N GLY A 692 -36.01 21.51 -24.45
CA GLY A 692 -37.29 22.21 -24.40
C GLY A 692 -37.71 22.83 -25.72
N VAL A 693 -38.95 23.29 -25.73
CA VAL A 693 -39.62 23.90 -26.90
C VAL A 693 -39.50 25.43 -26.91
N SER A 694 -39.17 26.03 -25.76
CA SER A 694 -39.02 27.47 -25.62
C SER A 694 -37.66 27.92 -26.15
N ASN A 695 -37.67 29.01 -26.92
CA ASN A 695 -36.48 29.63 -27.50
C ASN A 695 -35.71 28.73 -28.48
N VAL A 696 -36.37 27.73 -29.06
CA VAL A 696 -35.82 26.97 -30.19
C VAL A 696 -35.82 27.91 -31.41
N PRO A 697 -34.67 28.15 -32.06
CA PRO A 697 -34.63 28.96 -33.27
C PRO A 697 -35.53 28.38 -34.35
N LYS A 698 -36.21 29.24 -35.12
CA LYS A 698 -37.11 28.81 -36.22
C LYS A 698 -36.42 27.94 -37.27
N SER A 699 -35.09 28.02 -37.36
CA SER A 699 -34.30 27.21 -38.29
C SER A 699 -34.06 25.78 -37.81
N ALA A 700 -34.29 25.45 -36.55
CA ALA A 700 -34.14 24.09 -36.05
C ALA A 700 -35.38 23.25 -36.41
N GLN A 701 -35.15 22.07 -36.98
CA GLN A 701 -36.19 21.12 -37.33
C GLN A 701 -36.48 20.22 -36.14
N GLN A 702 -37.75 20.05 -35.79
CA GLN A 702 -38.14 19.01 -34.85
C GLN A 702 -38.15 17.66 -35.56
N VAL A 703 -37.44 16.69 -35.01
CA VAL A 703 -37.43 15.30 -35.48
C VAL A 703 -38.11 14.44 -34.42
N GLY A 704 -38.98 13.53 -34.85
CA GLY A 704 -39.66 12.58 -33.97
C GLY A 704 -41.09 12.98 -33.53
N PRO A 705 -41.83 12.04 -32.92
CA PRO A 705 -43.25 12.21 -32.60
C PRO A 705 -43.53 13.06 -31.36
N LEU A 706 -42.56 13.21 -30.44
CA LEU A 706 -42.78 13.89 -29.17
C LEU A 706 -42.45 15.37 -29.26
N LYS A 707 -43.29 16.19 -28.62
CA LYS A 707 -43.09 17.64 -28.54
C LYS A 707 -41.92 17.99 -27.61
N GLY A 708 -40.84 18.50 -28.19
CA GLY A 708 -39.63 18.86 -27.45
C GLY A 708 -38.48 17.87 -27.68
N GLY A 709 -37.43 18.00 -26.87
CA GLY A 709 -36.26 17.12 -26.93
C GLY A 709 -34.95 17.86 -26.69
N PRO A 710 -33.82 17.14 -26.64
CA PRO A 710 -32.48 17.71 -26.67
C PRO A 710 -32.19 18.41 -28.00
N TRP A 711 -31.36 19.43 -27.93
CA TRP A 711 -30.91 20.18 -29.10
C TRP A 711 -29.61 19.60 -29.64
N MET A 712 -29.56 19.36 -30.95
CA MET A 712 -28.44 18.75 -31.66
C MET A 712 -27.99 19.63 -32.82
N ILE A 713 -26.70 19.62 -33.12
CA ILE A 713 -26.13 20.25 -34.32
C ILE A 713 -25.49 19.20 -35.22
N ARG A 714 -25.79 19.28 -36.53
CA ARG A 714 -25.16 18.45 -37.57
C ARG A 714 -23.82 19.05 -37.96
N ASN A 715 -22.79 18.21 -38.13
CA ASN A 715 -21.48 18.65 -38.58
C ASN A 715 -21.54 19.08 -40.06
N PRO A 716 -21.31 20.36 -40.39
CA PRO A 716 -21.35 20.84 -41.76
C PRO A 716 -20.25 20.26 -42.65
N ARG A 717 -19.14 19.78 -42.08
CA ARG A 717 -18.00 19.22 -42.84
C ARG A 717 -18.24 17.81 -43.36
N LEU A 718 -19.25 17.10 -42.84
CA LEU A 718 -19.56 15.71 -43.19
C LEU A 718 -20.84 15.54 -44.00
N ILE A 719 -21.45 16.65 -44.42
CA ILE A 719 -22.64 16.63 -45.28
C ILE A 719 -22.20 16.34 -46.70
N ARG A 720 -22.64 15.21 -47.25
CA ARG A 720 -22.43 14.90 -48.67
C ARG A 720 -23.30 15.85 -49.50
N ALA A 721 -22.75 16.33 -50.63
CA ALA A 721 -23.51 17.11 -51.59
C ALA A 721 -24.70 16.28 -52.09
N GLY A 722 -25.90 16.50 -51.52
CA GLY A 722 -27.09 15.69 -51.76
C GLY A 722 -28.02 15.53 -50.54
N ASP A 723 -27.52 15.74 -49.31
CA ASP A 723 -28.29 15.56 -48.06
C ASP A 723 -28.98 16.84 -47.54
N HIS A 724 -29.33 17.78 -48.43
CA HIS A 724 -29.94 19.07 -48.07
C HIS A 724 -31.45 19.05 -47.94
#